data_AF-H3DNC9-F1
#
_entry.id   AF-H3DNC9-F1
#
_cell.length_a   1.000
_cell.length_b   1.000
_cell.length_c   1.000
_cell.angle_alpha   90.00
_cell.angle_beta   90.00
_cell.angle_gamma   90.00
#
_symmetry.space_group_name_H-M   'P 1'
#
loop_
_entity.id
_entity.type
_entity.pdbx_description
1 polymer ?
#
loop_
_entity_poly.entity_id
_entity_poly.type
_entity_poly.pdbx_seq_one_letter_code
_entity_poly.pdbx_strand_id
1 'polypeptide(L)'
;MQFLGRLLDTVSSNLFANPYRVRDVPLSDYAGGGKIKLREEGRMVLYKNNQCRSWDCLLMCPEMPMSTLRLFQVASEEDAMNWFPHYALTLQPFYEMLPLKAETTQPIVDCIRSHPDWSSAHVAIDTGLRECLKHNYVQSQINSRDAAGQTPLHLACERGDPVCVKELLEESQAQTDIKDRSGQTPMHMAAKHDSPAVIQVMCSRMCSGVNELNNSGETPLHVACRLGRVESVKALLAGGAKCDIIGGAGYPIHSAMKYSEKCCVEEVLKADSGQLHAEDSAYGGTPLHWAKTAEMCRVLLEHGCEINYLSKTGESPLHIMTKKGRFEAAMVLLTHGANANLKGQDGNTALHLAMKLDHIELIKALIVFGADVEIHNDLGETPGLIAARTSKGPNRKILLDMLCSVGVQRCHPPSLNSSPPNFKPAAIGFEDIIYMGAAVAAMSRGSSQVDGCKMQKNRMDRLLCLDGGGIKGLVLIQMLIALEKEAGRPTRELFDWVAGTSTGGILALAIIHGKSMEYLRCLYFRMKEQVFKGSRPYESAPLEEFLKKEFGENTKMTDIRYPRVMVTSVLADRHPGELHIFRNYDPPSVHREAPYATTATFKPLTIPQGWEDEDVLIVGYTEEPPRKRRKVADEEQLVWRAARSSGAPTYFRPMGRFLDGGLLANNPTLDAMSEIHQYNKALKAEGREKETKKLGVVVSLGTGKPPQVAVSSVDVFRPSNPLELAKSFVGAKELGKMLVDCCTDSDGCAVDRATAWCEMIDTVYYRLSPQLSQEVLLDEVSDAALVDMMWETQMYLYEKRESLQSLAKLLLNN
;
A
#
# COMPACT_ATOMS: atom_id res chain seq x y z
N MET A 1 74.13 -9.01 8.75
CA MET A 1 73.78 -10.27 8.04
C MET A 1 74.41 -11.47 8.74
N GLN A 2 74.05 -11.74 10.00
CA GLN A 2 74.37 -13.02 10.69
C GLN A 2 73.59 -13.22 12.02
N PHE A 3 72.61 -12.37 12.33
CA PHE A 3 71.79 -12.46 13.55
C PHE A 3 70.35 -12.92 13.28
N LEU A 4 69.89 -12.87 12.02
CA LEU A 4 68.55 -13.34 11.59
C LEU A 4 68.54 -14.80 11.10
N GLY A 5 69.71 -15.42 10.89
CA GLY A 5 69.81 -16.82 10.43
C GLY A 5 69.83 -17.87 11.54
N ARG A 6 70.01 -17.49 12.81
CA ARG A 6 70.05 -18.43 13.95
C ARG A 6 68.78 -18.48 14.80
N LEU A 7 67.79 -17.65 14.47
CA LEU A 7 66.46 -17.68 15.10
C LEU A 7 65.42 -18.42 14.25
N LEU A 8 65.76 -18.76 13.00
CA LEU A 8 64.90 -19.52 12.08
C LEU A 8 65.15 -21.04 12.10
N ASP A 9 66.28 -21.50 12.67
CA ASP A 9 66.63 -22.93 12.73
C ASP A 9 66.33 -23.60 14.09
N THR A 10 65.73 -22.88 15.05
CA THR A 10 65.42 -23.39 16.41
C THR A 10 63.99 -23.16 16.88
N VAL A 11 63.07 -22.79 15.98
CA VAL A 11 61.63 -22.90 16.25
C VAL A 11 61.09 -24.07 15.46
N SER A 12 61.13 -25.22 16.12
CA SER A 12 60.53 -26.48 15.69
C SER A 12 59.14 -26.25 15.08
N SER A 13 58.94 -26.79 13.90
CA SER A 13 57.73 -26.87 13.08
C SER A 13 56.53 -27.60 13.72
N ASN A 14 56.50 -27.75 15.04
CA ASN A 14 55.48 -28.47 15.81
C ASN A 14 54.66 -27.60 16.78
N LEU A 15 54.96 -26.31 16.95
CA LEU A 15 54.20 -25.43 17.85
C LEU A 15 52.86 -24.92 17.26
N PHE A 16 52.63 -25.09 15.96
CA PHE A 16 51.41 -24.64 15.26
C PHE A 16 50.61 -25.78 14.60
N ALA A 17 50.94 -27.04 14.89
CA ALA A 17 50.21 -28.18 14.35
C ALA A 17 48.96 -28.43 15.20
N ASN A 18 47.76 -28.25 14.62
CA ASN A 18 46.50 -28.65 15.26
C ASN A 18 46.60 -30.13 15.72
N PRO A 19 46.51 -30.42 17.04
CA PRO A 19 46.68 -31.76 17.59
C PRO A 19 45.59 -32.75 17.11
N TYR A 20 44.48 -32.24 16.59
CA TYR A 20 43.35 -33.02 16.06
C TYR A 20 43.33 -33.11 14.52
N ARG A 21 44.44 -32.76 13.86
CA ARG A 21 44.53 -32.88 12.40
C ARG A 21 44.81 -34.32 12.00
N VAL A 22 43.89 -34.88 11.22
CA VAL A 22 44.02 -36.20 10.59
C VAL A 22 45.17 -36.17 9.59
N ARG A 23 46.10 -37.12 9.69
CA ARG A 23 47.24 -37.26 8.78
C ARG A 23 47.48 -38.71 8.42
N ASP A 24 47.89 -38.95 7.18
CA ASP A 24 48.48 -40.22 6.78
C ASP A 24 49.87 -40.36 7.41
N VAL A 25 50.09 -41.45 8.13
CA VAL A 25 51.36 -41.76 8.79
C VAL A 25 51.78 -43.19 8.45
N PRO A 26 53.06 -43.44 8.11
CA PRO A 26 53.56 -44.79 7.87
C PRO A 26 53.39 -45.70 9.08
N LEU A 27 52.88 -46.92 8.87
CA LEU A 27 52.71 -47.89 9.97
C LEU A 27 54.06 -48.29 10.61
N SER A 28 55.16 -48.22 9.84
CA SER A 28 56.53 -48.45 10.31
C SER A 28 56.93 -47.54 11.47
N ASP A 29 56.38 -46.32 11.53
CA ASP A 29 56.70 -45.33 12.57
C ASP A 29 56.15 -45.73 13.94
N TYR A 30 55.30 -46.74 14.00
CA TYR A 30 54.67 -47.28 15.21
C TYR A 30 55.09 -48.73 15.51
N ALA A 31 55.89 -49.35 14.63
CA ALA A 31 56.35 -50.74 14.77
C ALA A 31 57.65 -50.90 15.60
N GLY A 32 58.32 -49.80 16.02
CA GLY A 32 59.52 -49.89 16.86
C GLY A 32 59.93 -48.55 17.50
N GLY A 33 60.52 -48.62 18.70
CA GLY A 33 61.21 -47.51 19.37
C GLY A 33 60.32 -46.48 20.09
N GLY A 34 60.00 -46.71 21.37
CA GLY A 34 59.48 -45.67 22.28
C GLY A 34 57.96 -45.42 22.28
N LYS A 35 57.17 -46.09 21.43
CA LYS A 35 55.71 -46.00 21.40
C LYS A 35 55.07 -47.30 21.92
N ILE A 36 54.24 -47.22 22.95
CA ILE A 36 53.59 -48.37 23.60
C ILE A 36 52.11 -48.39 23.20
N LYS A 37 51.63 -49.53 22.69
CA LYS A 37 50.20 -49.76 22.43
C LYS A 37 49.45 -49.85 23.77
N LEU A 38 48.47 -48.98 23.99
CA LEU A 38 47.68 -48.92 25.22
C LEU A 38 46.34 -49.63 25.11
N ARG A 39 45.60 -49.41 24.01
CA ARG A 39 44.24 -49.94 23.80
C ARG A 39 43.99 -50.14 22.31
N GLU A 40 43.16 -51.12 21.98
CA GLU A 40 42.71 -51.42 20.62
C GLU A 40 41.22 -51.77 20.65
N GLU A 41 40.44 -51.09 19.81
CA GLU A 41 39.00 -51.32 19.65
C GLU A 41 38.67 -51.27 18.16
N GLY A 42 38.18 -52.40 17.62
CA GLY A 42 37.93 -52.54 16.18
C GLY A 42 39.20 -52.27 15.36
N ARG A 43 39.13 -51.30 14.44
CA ARG A 43 40.28 -50.85 13.62
C ARG A 43 41.07 -49.70 14.23
N MET A 44 40.76 -49.28 15.45
CA MET A 44 41.41 -48.14 16.11
C MET A 44 42.40 -48.58 17.19
N VAL A 45 43.56 -47.93 17.24
CA VAL A 45 44.63 -48.24 18.19
C VAL A 45 45.15 -46.96 18.85
N LEU A 46 45.24 -46.95 20.18
CA LEU A 46 45.83 -45.87 20.96
C LEU A 46 47.27 -46.20 21.34
N TYR A 47 48.21 -45.32 20.98
CA TYR A 47 49.63 -45.44 21.32
C TYR A 47 50.06 -44.33 22.28
N LYS A 48 50.90 -44.66 23.27
CA LYS A 48 51.63 -43.71 24.11
C LYS A 48 53.04 -43.55 23.57
N ASN A 49 53.39 -42.36 23.11
CA ASN A 49 54.73 -42.01 22.67
C ASN A 49 55.55 -41.47 23.86
N ASN A 50 56.47 -42.28 24.38
CA ASN A 50 57.31 -41.91 25.52
C ASN A 50 58.37 -40.86 25.17
N GLN A 51 58.76 -40.74 23.89
CA GLN A 51 59.77 -39.78 23.44
C GLN A 51 59.20 -38.35 23.35
N CYS A 52 57.97 -38.22 22.84
CA CYS A 52 57.31 -36.92 22.66
C CYS A 52 56.29 -36.58 23.76
N ARG A 53 56.10 -37.47 24.75
CA ARG A 53 55.04 -37.37 25.79
C ARG A 53 53.67 -37.08 25.18
N SER A 54 53.30 -37.81 24.13
CA SER A 54 52.02 -37.64 23.45
C SER A 54 51.27 -38.97 23.33
N TRP A 55 49.96 -38.88 23.16
CA TRP A 55 49.06 -39.99 22.88
C TRP A 55 48.54 -39.84 21.46
N ASP A 56 48.81 -40.85 20.63
CA ASP A 56 48.46 -40.88 19.22
C ASP A 56 47.35 -41.92 19.00
N CYS A 57 46.23 -41.51 18.42
CA CYS A 57 45.16 -42.44 18.01
C CYS A 57 45.25 -42.71 16.51
N LEU A 58 45.37 -43.98 16.14
CA LEU A 58 45.48 -44.45 14.76
C LEU A 58 44.24 -45.23 14.35
N LEU A 59 43.82 -45.04 13.10
CA LEU A 59 42.82 -45.86 12.42
C LEU A 59 43.51 -46.69 11.33
N MET A 60 43.41 -48.01 11.48
CA MET A 60 43.96 -49.01 10.56
C MET A 60 43.04 -49.15 9.34
N CYS A 61 43.52 -48.77 8.17
CA CYS A 61 42.77 -48.85 6.92
C CYS A 61 43.26 -50.06 6.11
N PRO A 62 42.47 -51.13 5.92
CA PRO A 62 42.90 -52.36 5.23
C PRO A 62 43.33 -52.13 3.77
N GLU A 63 42.81 -51.07 3.14
CA GLU A 63 43.08 -50.70 1.75
C GLU A 63 44.47 -50.06 1.55
N MET A 64 45.09 -49.58 2.64
CA MET A 64 46.42 -48.99 2.63
C MET A 64 47.35 -49.72 3.62
N PRO A 65 47.93 -50.87 3.26
CA PRO A 65 48.67 -51.72 4.21
C PRO A 65 49.95 -51.07 4.77
N MET A 66 50.46 -50.01 4.12
CA MET A 66 51.70 -49.32 4.52
C MET A 66 51.47 -47.97 5.23
N SER A 67 50.24 -47.45 5.25
CA SER A 67 49.90 -46.14 5.83
C SER A 67 48.61 -46.18 6.62
N THR A 68 48.58 -45.48 7.75
CA THR A 68 47.43 -45.41 8.67
C THR A 68 47.01 -43.97 8.89
N LEU A 69 45.76 -43.76 9.26
CA LEU A 69 45.25 -42.43 9.57
C LEU A 69 45.45 -42.13 11.05
N ARG A 70 46.28 -41.14 11.36
CA ARG A 70 46.38 -40.62 12.73
C ARG A 70 45.28 -39.60 12.96
N LEU A 71 44.30 -39.93 13.81
CA LEU A 71 43.12 -39.11 14.09
C LEU A 71 43.43 -37.94 15.03
N PHE A 72 44.27 -38.17 16.04
CA PHE A 72 44.76 -37.12 16.93
C PHE A 72 46.13 -37.45 17.51
N GLN A 73 46.84 -36.41 17.95
CA GLN A 73 48.08 -36.43 18.72
C GLN A 73 47.96 -35.42 19.85
N VAL A 74 47.60 -35.87 21.06
CA VAL A 74 47.36 -35.00 22.23
C VAL A 74 48.45 -35.17 23.28
N ALA A 75 48.69 -34.13 24.07
CA ALA A 75 49.71 -34.13 25.13
C ALA A 75 49.17 -34.53 26.51
N SER A 76 47.86 -34.73 26.65
CA SER A 76 47.18 -35.11 27.90
C SER A 76 46.67 -36.55 27.82
N GLU A 77 46.94 -37.34 28.85
CA GLU A 77 46.39 -38.69 29.00
C GLU A 77 44.88 -38.68 29.17
N GLU A 78 44.36 -37.68 29.89
CA GLU A 78 42.94 -37.52 30.17
C GLU A 78 42.14 -37.27 28.88
N ASP A 79 42.63 -36.38 28.02
CA ASP A 79 42.00 -36.10 26.72
C ASP A 79 42.00 -37.35 25.83
N ALA A 80 43.14 -38.06 25.78
CA ALA A 80 43.27 -39.27 24.96
C ALA A 80 42.32 -40.38 25.39
N MET A 81 42.19 -40.58 26.71
CA MET A 81 41.30 -41.60 27.28
C MET A 81 39.82 -41.21 27.21
N ASN A 82 39.51 -39.91 27.16
CA ASN A 82 38.14 -39.43 26.96
C ASN A 82 37.69 -39.58 25.49
N TRP A 83 38.50 -39.17 24.52
CA TRP A 83 38.12 -39.18 23.11
C TRP A 83 38.20 -40.56 22.43
N PHE A 84 39.14 -41.41 22.84
CA PHE A 84 39.35 -42.71 22.19
C PHE A 84 38.08 -43.60 22.18
N PRO A 85 37.37 -43.81 23.30
CA PRO A 85 36.14 -44.60 23.30
C PRO A 85 35.01 -43.97 22.48
N HIS A 86 34.89 -42.64 22.50
CA HIS A 86 33.89 -41.93 21.71
C HIS A 86 34.13 -42.15 20.22
N TYR A 87 35.36 -41.99 19.75
CA TYR A 87 35.72 -42.22 18.34
C TYR A 87 35.58 -43.69 17.96
N ALA A 88 35.95 -44.64 18.83
CA ALA A 88 35.83 -46.06 18.54
C ALA A 88 34.38 -46.50 18.29
N LEU A 89 33.44 -45.97 19.07
CA LEU A 89 32.01 -46.24 18.93
C LEU A 89 31.37 -45.52 17.74
N THR A 90 31.71 -44.24 17.52
CA THR A 90 31.03 -43.44 16.49
C THR A 90 31.61 -43.64 15.09
N LEU A 91 32.91 -43.92 14.95
CA LEU A 91 33.58 -44.09 13.65
C LEU A 91 33.37 -45.47 13.02
N GLN A 92 32.94 -46.48 13.80
CA GLN A 92 32.79 -47.86 13.32
C GLN A 92 32.00 -47.99 12.01
N PRO A 93 30.80 -47.40 11.88
CA PRO A 93 30.01 -47.53 10.66
C PRO A 93 30.66 -46.89 9.42
N PHE A 94 31.53 -45.91 9.63
CA PHE A 94 32.12 -45.12 8.54
C PHE A 94 33.27 -45.86 7.86
N TYR A 95 34.17 -46.48 8.62
CA TYR A 95 35.29 -47.24 8.03
C TYR A 95 34.90 -48.65 7.57
N GLU A 96 33.74 -49.16 7.99
CA GLU A 96 33.20 -50.44 7.51
C GLU A 96 32.51 -50.28 6.16
N MET A 97 31.86 -49.13 5.92
CA MET A 97 31.12 -48.86 4.69
C MET A 97 31.93 -48.12 3.62
N LEU A 98 32.90 -47.29 4.02
CA LEU A 98 33.61 -46.40 3.10
C LEU A 98 35.14 -46.51 3.25
N PRO A 99 35.89 -46.39 2.14
CA PRO A 99 37.34 -46.22 2.19
C PRO A 99 37.68 -44.83 2.74
N LEU A 100 38.09 -44.76 4.01
CA LEU A 100 38.39 -43.51 4.68
C LEU A 100 39.78 -42.98 4.30
N LYS A 101 39.84 -41.71 3.85
CA LYS A 101 41.07 -40.95 3.60
C LYS A 101 41.18 -39.80 4.61
N ALA A 102 42.36 -39.18 4.74
CA ALA A 102 42.55 -38.06 5.65
C ALA A 102 41.55 -36.91 5.41
N GLU A 103 41.27 -36.59 4.14
CA GLU A 103 40.34 -35.53 3.73
C GLU A 103 38.88 -35.82 4.10
N THR A 104 38.42 -37.06 3.99
CA THR A 104 37.04 -37.45 4.31
C THR A 104 36.85 -37.73 5.80
N THR A 105 37.92 -38.10 6.50
CA THR A 105 37.88 -38.45 7.93
C THR A 105 37.97 -37.20 8.81
N GLN A 106 38.65 -36.15 8.35
CA GLN A 106 38.79 -34.89 9.10
C GLN A 106 37.42 -34.26 9.45
N PRO A 107 36.46 -34.09 8.53
CA PRO A 107 35.13 -33.58 8.86
C PRO A 107 34.37 -34.44 9.87
N ILE A 108 34.50 -35.77 9.80
CA ILE A 108 33.82 -36.71 10.72
C ILE A 108 34.37 -36.55 12.14
N VAL A 109 35.71 -36.54 12.26
CA VAL A 109 36.41 -36.38 13.54
C VAL A 109 36.16 -35.00 14.15
N ASP A 110 36.14 -33.95 13.33
CA ASP A 110 35.80 -32.61 13.77
C ASP A 110 34.35 -32.52 14.24
N CYS A 111 33.42 -33.15 13.52
CA CYS A 111 32.00 -33.22 13.89
C CYS A 111 31.79 -33.90 15.25
N ILE A 112 32.40 -35.07 15.48
CA ILE A 112 32.31 -35.79 16.76
C ILE A 112 32.88 -34.94 17.91
N ARG A 113 33.95 -34.19 17.65
CA ARG A 113 34.58 -33.32 18.66
C ARG A 113 33.74 -32.10 18.98
N SER A 114 33.06 -31.53 17.98
CA SER A 114 32.15 -30.40 18.14
C SER A 114 30.85 -30.80 18.86
N HIS A 115 30.38 -32.04 18.67
CA HIS A 115 29.14 -32.55 19.25
C HIS A 115 29.35 -33.96 19.84
N PRO A 116 29.89 -34.08 21.06
CA PRO A 116 30.24 -35.38 21.66
C PRO A 116 29.05 -36.31 21.95
N ASP A 117 27.86 -35.72 22.05
CA ASP A 117 26.58 -36.37 22.33
C ASP A 117 25.87 -36.90 21.08
N TRP A 118 26.39 -36.58 19.89
CA TRP A 118 25.81 -37.02 18.62
C TRP A 118 26.05 -38.50 18.35
N SER A 119 24.98 -39.18 17.92
CA SER A 119 25.08 -40.57 17.44
C SER A 119 25.72 -40.64 16.05
N SER A 120 26.12 -41.85 15.63
CA SER A 120 26.66 -42.07 14.28
C SER A 120 25.68 -41.64 13.17
N ALA A 121 24.37 -41.68 13.44
CA ALA A 121 23.34 -41.20 12.51
C ALA A 121 23.35 -39.67 12.34
N HIS A 122 23.53 -38.91 13.43
CA HIS A 122 23.64 -37.45 13.35
C HIS A 122 24.90 -37.06 12.57
N VAL A 123 26.03 -37.70 12.87
CA VAL A 123 27.32 -37.47 12.19
C VAL A 123 27.24 -37.83 10.70
N ALA A 124 26.54 -38.91 10.33
CA ALA A 124 26.39 -39.33 8.93
C ALA A 124 25.62 -38.28 8.10
N ILE A 125 24.56 -37.70 8.67
CA ILE A 125 23.80 -36.61 8.05
C ILE A 125 24.63 -35.34 8.01
N ASP A 126 25.37 -35.04 9.09
CA ASP A 126 26.16 -33.83 9.19
C ASP A 126 27.32 -33.79 8.17
N THR A 127 27.92 -34.95 7.93
CA THR A 127 29.05 -35.09 7.00
C THR A 127 28.60 -35.38 5.56
N GLY A 128 27.29 -35.57 5.32
CA GLY A 128 26.74 -35.89 4.00
C GLY A 128 27.03 -37.32 3.52
N LEU A 129 27.46 -38.21 4.43
CA LEU A 129 27.83 -39.59 4.14
C LEU A 129 26.58 -40.50 4.18
N ARG A 130 25.70 -40.29 3.19
CA ARG A 130 24.39 -40.96 3.08
C ARG A 130 24.48 -42.48 3.00
N GLU A 131 25.52 -43.03 2.36
CA GLU A 131 25.71 -44.48 2.27
C GLU A 131 25.84 -45.17 3.64
N CYS A 132 26.34 -44.45 4.65
CA CYS A 132 26.45 -44.97 6.02
C CYS A 132 25.09 -45.16 6.70
N LEU A 133 24.01 -44.53 6.21
CA LEU A 133 22.66 -44.70 6.76
C LEU A 133 22.12 -46.13 6.56
N LYS A 134 22.66 -46.89 5.61
CA LYS A 134 22.30 -48.30 5.37
C LYS A 134 22.93 -49.27 6.36
N HIS A 135 23.88 -48.81 7.18
CA HIS A 135 24.56 -49.66 8.15
C HIS A 135 23.65 -50.00 9.33
N ASN A 136 23.54 -51.27 9.71
CA ASN A 136 22.64 -51.75 10.78
C ASN A 136 22.79 -50.97 12.11
N TYR A 137 24.02 -50.63 12.48
CA TYR A 137 24.28 -49.85 13.70
C TYR A 137 23.72 -48.42 13.60
N VAL A 138 23.84 -47.77 12.43
CA VAL A 138 23.32 -46.42 12.19
C VAL A 138 21.79 -46.44 12.15
N GLN A 139 21.20 -47.46 11.53
CA GLN A 139 19.75 -47.67 11.53
C GLN A 139 19.18 -47.85 12.94
N SER A 140 19.89 -48.57 13.82
CA SER A 140 19.48 -48.72 15.22
C SER A 140 19.45 -47.39 15.99
N GLN A 141 20.15 -46.37 15.50
CA GLN A 141 20.26 -45.04 16.10
C GLN A 141 19.47 -43.96 15.34
N ILE A 142 18.64 -44.32 14.36
CA ILE A 142 17.97 -43.34 13.48
C ILE A 142 17.00 -42.41 14.23
N ASN A 143 16.51 -42.84 15.39
CA ASN A 143 15.62 -42.08 16.28
C ASN A 143 16.31 -41.67 17.60
N SER A 144 17.64 -41.81 17.67
CA SER A 144 18.41 -41.33 18.82
C SER A 144 18.28 -39.81 18.97
N ARG A 145 18.44 -39.32 20.20
CA ARG A 145 18.26 -37.91 20.53
C ARG A 145 19.57 -37.34 21.07
N ASP A 146 19.97 -36.21 20.53
CA ASP A 146 21.13 -35.47 21.01
C ASP A 146 20.83 -34.70 22.32
N ALA A 147 21.78 -33.90 22.79
CA ALA A 147 21.63 -33.07 23.97
C ALA A 147 20.57 -31.98 23.81
N ALA A 148 20.22 -31.54 22.59
CA ALA A 148 19.09 -30.66 22.34
C ALA A 148 17.76 -31.43 22.19
N GLY A 149 17.80 -32.76 22.21
CA GLY A 149 16.67 -33.65 21.98
C GLY A 149 16.31 -33.81 20.51
N GLN A 150 17.13 -33.29 19.59
CA GLN A 150 16.97 -33.41 18.13
C GLN A 150 17.30 -34.83 17.68
N THR A 151 16.62 -35.27 16.64
CA THR A 151 16.90 -36.55 15.97
C THR A 151 17.68 -36.32 14.68
N PRO A 152 18.27 -37.37 14.08
CA PRO A 152 18.90 -37.27 12.76
C PRO A 152 17.96 -36.63 11.72
N LEU A 153 16.66 -36.95 11.77
CA LEU A 153 15.66 -36.33 10.89
C LEU A 153 15.47 -34.82 11.14
N HIS A 154 15.57 -34.34 12.39
CA HIS A 154 15.55 -32.90 12.68
C HIS A 154 16.73 -32.20 12.00
N LEU A 155 17.95 -32.76 12.09
CA LEU A 155 19.14 -32.20 11.44
C LEU A 155 19.03 -32.20 9.91
N ALA A 156 18.48 -33.27 9.32
CA ALA A 156 18.26 -33.32 7.87
C ALA A 156 17.28 -32.23 7.41
N CYS A 157 16.18 -32.02 8.14
CA CYS A 157 15.24 -30.94 7.88
C CYS A 157 15.85 -29.55 8.13
N GLU A 158 16.68 -29.40 9.17
CA GLU A 158 17.41 -28.17 9.49
C GLU A 158 18.48 -27.81 8.45
N ARG A 159 19.01 -28.78 7.72
CA ARG A 159 19.94 -28.57 6.60
C ARG A 159 19.25 -28.26 5.27
N GLY A 160 17.96 -28.57 5.17
CA GLY A 160 17.20 -28.37 3.94
C GLY A 160 17.56 -29.36 2.82
N ASP A 161 18.04 -30.58 3.15
CA ASP A 161 18.39 -31.60 2.17
C ASP A 161 17.19 -32.55 1.90
N PRO A 162 16.45 -32.37 0.78
CA PRO A 162 15.26 -33.19 0.50
C PRO A 162 15.61 -34.63 0.15
N VAL A 163 16.81 -34.90 -0.37
CA VAL A 163 17.23 -36.25 -0.76
C VAL A 163 17.52 -37.06 0.50
N CYS A 164 18.28 -36.46 1.43
CA CYS A 164 18.54 -37.09 2.73
C CYS A 164 17.23 -37.32 3.52
N VAL A 165 16.32 -36.35 3.54
CA VAL A 165 15.02 -36.51 4.19
C VAL A 165 14.20 -37.64 3.54
N LYS A 166 14.23 -37.75 2.21
CA LYS A 166 13.55 -38.83 1.49
C LYS A 166 14.12 -40.21 1.85
N GLU A 167 15.44 -40.36 1.84
CA GLU A 167 16.12 -41.61 2.23
C GLU A 167 15.79 -42.01 3.68
N LEU A 168 15.82 -41.05 4.61
CA LEU A 168 15.49 -41.29 6.02
C LEU A 168 14.05 -41.75 6.24
N LEU A 169 13.11 -41.20 5.47
CA LEU A 169 11.69 -41.56 5.56
C LEU A 169 11.39 -42.88 4.82
N GLU A 170 11.93 -43.06 3.61
CA GLU A 170 11.63 -44.19 2.74
C GLU A 170 12.39 -45.46 3.11
N GLU A 171 13.69 -45.37 3.33
CA GLU A 171 14.58 -46.51 3.54
C GLU A 171 14.79 -46.81 5.03
N SER A 172 14.96 -45.77 5.85
CA SER A 172 15.34 -45.92 7.27
C SER A 172 14.18 -45.85 8.28
N GLN A 173 12.95 -45.61 7.81
CA GLN A 173 11.73 -45.52 8.62
C GLN A 173 11.85 -44.58 9.85
N ALA A 174 12.49 -43.41 9.67
CA ALA A 174 12.64 -42.43 10.73
C ALA A 174 11.27 -41.90 11.24
N GLN A 175 11.16 -41.72 12.56
CA GLN A 175 9.94 -41.21 13.20
C GLN A 175 9.81 -39.69 13.04
N THR A 176 8.60 -39.24 12.67
CA THR A 176 8.32 -37.82 12.36
C THR A 176 7.64 -37.06 13.50
N ASP A 177 7.26 -37.76 14.56
CA ASP A 177 6.48 -37.28 15.72
C ASP A 177 7.35 -36.93 16.94
N ILE A 178 8.62 -37.33 16.94
CA ILE A 178 9.56 -37.01 18.02
C ILE A 178 9.75 -35.48 18.08
N LYS A 179 9.61 -34.93 19.29
CA LYS A 179 9.83 -33.51 19.57
C LYS A 179 11.19 -33.28 20.20
N ASP A 180 11.88 -32.18 19.85
CA ASP A 180 13.10 -31.74 20.54
C ASP A 180 12.79 -31.15 21.94
N ARG A 181 13.80 -30.63 22.66
CA ARG A 181 13.59 -29.99 23.98
C ARG A 181 12.72 -28.74 23.94
N SER A 182 12.63 -28.08 22.78
CA SER A 182 11.76 -26.93 22.55
C SER A 182 10.35 -27.31 22.05
N GLY A 183 10.06 -28.61 21.96
CA GLY A 183 8.79 -29.13 21.47
C GLY A 183 8.67 -29.10 19.94
N GLN A 184 9.73 -28.77 19.20
CA GLN A 184 9.71 -28.73 17.74
C GLN A 184 9.76 -30.13 17.16
N THR A 185 8.90 -30.39 16.17
CA THR A 185 8.97 -31.58 15.31
C THR A 185 9.92 -31.33 14.14
N PRO A 186 10.34 -32.37 13.38
CA PRO A 186 11.14 -32.16 12.15
C PRO A 186 10.43 -31.23 11.15
N MET A 187 9.10 -31.22 11.15
CA MET A 187 8.30 -30.34 10.30
C MET A 187 8.49 -28.86 10.65
N HIS A 188 8.66 -28.53 11.94
CA HIS A 188 8.99 -27.17 12.36
C HIS A 188 10.38 -26.75 11.87
N MET A 189 11.35 -27.66 11.85
CA MET A 189 12.69 -27.39 11.33
C MET A 189 12.65 -27.14 9.82
N ALA A 190 11.89 -27.96 9.08
CA ALA A 190 11.69 -27.77 7.64
C ALA A 190 11.03 -26.41 7.33
N ALA A 191 10.04 -25.99 8.14
CA ALA A 191 9.33 -24.72 7.99
C ALA A 191 10.21 -23.47 8.22
N LYS A 192 11.41 -23.60 8.80
CA LYS A 192 12.35 -22.47 8.96
C LYS A 192 13.00 -22.03 7.64
N HIS A 193 13.07 -22.94 6.68
CA HIS A 193 13.62 -22.68 5.35
C HIS A 193 12.55 -22.17 4.40
N ASP A 194 12.97 -21.52 3.32
CA ASP A 194 12.07 -21.09 2.24
C ASP A 194 12.02 -22.10 1.08
N SER A 195 12.41 -23.35 1.34
CA SER A 195 12.43 -24.41 0.33
C SER A 195 11.23 -25.32 0.50
N PRO A 196 10.35 -25.45 -0.50
CA PRO A 196 9.19 -26.33 -0.41
C PRO A 196 9.59 -27.81 -0.50
N ALA A 197 10.79 -28.13 -1.01
CA ALA A 197 11.18 -29.50 -1.34
C ALA A 197 11.14 -30.44 -0.13
N VAL A 198 11.70 -30.04 1.00
CA VAL A 198 11.68 -30.85 2.22
C VAL A 198 10.25 -31.03 2.73
N ILE A 199 9.44 -29.97 2.70
CA ILE A 199 8.06 -30.01 3.16
C ILE A 199 7.21 -30.93 2.28
N GLN A 200 7.37 -30.84 0.95
CA GLN A 200 6.67 -31.71 0.00
C GLN A 200 7.01 -33.19 0.21
N VAL A 201 8.29 -33.51 0.42
CA VAL A 201 8.72 -34.89 0.72
C VAL A 201 8.07 -35.37 2.02
N MET A 202 8.06 -34.57 3.07
CA MET A 202 7.41 -34.93 4.33
C MET A 202 5.88 -35.09 4.19
N CYS A 203 5.21 -34.16 3.52
CA CYS A 203 3.76 -34.20 3.31
C CYS A 203 3.31 -35.40 2.46
N SER A 204 4.16 -35.91 1.55
CA SER A 204 3.84 -37.09 0.72
C SER A 204 3.52 -38.37 1.54
N ARG A 205 4.01 -38.46 2.78
CA ARG A 205 3.75 -39.58 3.70
C ARG A 205 2.68 -39.30 4.76
N MET A 206 1.93 -38.19 4.64
CA MET A 206 0.97 -37.73 5.65
C MET A 206 1.57 -37.64 7.06
N CYS A 207 2.65 -36.89 7.23
CA CYS A 207 3.26 -36.66 8.54
C CYS A 207 2.26 -36.04 9.54
N SER A 208 2.16 -36.62 10.74
CA SER A 208 1.30 -36.13 11.83
C SER A 208 1.72 -34.73 12.32
N GLY A 209 3.00 -34.39 12.21
CA GLY A 209 3.59 -33.17 12.74
C GLY A 209 3.22 -31.85 12.04
N VAL A 210 2.41 -31.87 10.97
CA VAL A 210 2.03 -30.67 10.20
C VAL A 210 1.20 -29.68 11.04
N ASN A 211 0.45 -30.18 12.01
CA ASN A 211 -0.47 -29.41 12.84
C ASN A 211 -0.10 -29.44 14.34
N GLU A 212 1.04 -30.02 14.68
CA GLU A 212 1.51 -30.12 16.07
C GLU A 212 2.01 -28.77 16.58
N LEU A 213 1.77 -28.50 17.86
CA LEU A 213 2.28 -27.31 18.54
C LEU A 213 3.61 -27.60 19.24
N ASN A 214 4.55 -26.66 19.12
CA ASN A 214 5.77 -26.61 19.92
C ASN A 214 5.53 -25.97 21.30
N ASN A 215 6.57 -25.87 22.14
CA ASN A 215 6.44 -25.30 23.50
C ASN A 215 6.07 -23.81 23.51
N SER A 216 6.30 -23.09 22.41
CA SER A 216 5.86 -21.70 22.22
C SER A 216 4.40 -21.60 21.73
N GLY A 217 3.72 -22.74 21.54
CA GLY A 217 2.39 -22.79 20.97
C GLY A 217 2.37 -22.40 19.48
N GLU A 218 3.43 -22.69 18.71
CA GLU A 218 3.46 -22.45 17.27
C GLU A 218 3.30 -23.79 16.53
N THR A 219 2.51 -23.82 15.45
CA THR A 219 2.55 -24.90 14.45
C THR A 219 3.67 -24.62 13.42
N PRO A 220 4.06 -25.58 12.56
CA PRO A 220 4.97 -25.31 11.45
C PRO A 220 4.51 -24.14 10.56
N LEU A 221 3.19 -23.99 10.35
CA LEU A 221 2.62 -22.87 9.60
C LEU A 221 2.83 -21.53 10.32
N HIS A 222 2.70 -21.48 11.66
CA HIS A 222 3.03 -20.28 12.43
C HIS A 222 4.51 -19.89 12.30
N VAL A 223 5.42 -20.87 12.34
CA VAL A 223 6.87 -20.65 12.19
C VAL A 223 7.19 -20.09 10.80
N ALA A 224 6.62 -20.67 9.74
CA ALA A 224 6.80 -20.18 8.37
C ALA A 224 6.26 -18.74 8.20
N CYS A 225 5.05 -18.46 8.72
CA CYS A 225 4.45 -17.13 8.72
C CYS A 225 5.26 -16.10 9.52
N ARG A 226 5.85 -16.48 10.65
CA ARG A 226 6.69 -15.59 11.47
C ARG A 226 8.02 -15.24 10.80
N LEU A 227 8.57 -16.18 10.03
CA LEU A 227 9.87 -16.04 9.37
C LEU A 227 9.77 -15.55 7.92
N GLY A 228 8.55 -15.29 7.40
CA GLY A 228 8.33 -14.82 6.04
C GLY A 228 8.64 -15.85 4.96
N ARG A 229 8.48 -17.16 5.26
CA ARG A 229 8.82 -18.25 4.32
C ARG A 229 7.65 -18.60 3.42
N VAL A 230 7.49 -17.87 2.32
CA VAL A 230 6.31 -17.92 1.44
C VAL A 230 6.14 -19.28 0.79
N GLU A 231 7.22 -19.87 0.26
CA GLU A 231 7.13 -21.16 -0.44
C GLU A 231 6.86 -22.30 0.54
N SER A 232 7.36 -22.18 1.77
CA SER A 232 7.04 -23.11 2.85
C SER A 232 5.59 -22.98 3.33
N VAL A 233 5.03 -21.77 3.39
CA VAL A 233 3.60 -21.56 3.67
C VAL A 233 2.75 -22.28 2.61
N LYS A 234 3.05 -22.07 1.32
CA LYS A 234 2.35 -22.76 0.22
C LYS A 234 2.43 -24.28 0.33
N ALA A 235 3.63 -24.81 0.57
CA ALA A 235 3.85 -26.24 0.68
C ALA A 235 3.13 -26.85 1.90
N LEU A 236 3.12 -26.16 3.04
CA LEU A 236 2.40 -26.60 4.24
C LEU A 236 0.89 -26.61 4.02
N LEU A 237 0.34 -25.55 3.42
CA LEU A 237 -1.10 -25.46 3.11
C LEU A 237 -1.53 -26.55 2.11
N ALA A 238 -0.75 -26.76 1.04
CA ALA A 238 -0.97 -27.87 0.11
C ALA A 238 -0.83 -29.26 0.78
N GLY A 239 0.00 -29.35 1.81
CA GLY A 239 0.26 -30.54 2.62
C GLY A 239 -0.75 -30.82 3.74
N GLY A 240 -1.84 -30.07 3.84
CA GLY A 240 -2.89 -30.27 4.84
C GLY A 240 -2.68 -29.54 6.17
N ALA A 241 -1.86 -28.49 6.19
CA ALA A 241 -1.79 -27.59 7.34
C ALA A 241 -3.10 -26.83 7.51
N LYS A 242 -3.61 -26.82 8.75
CA LYS A 242 -4.84 -26.11 9.08
C LYS A 242 -4.56 -24.70 9.54
N CYS A 243 -5.36 -23.76 9.04
CA CYS A 243 -5.29 -22.35 9.43
C CYS A 243 -6.08 -22.07 10.72
N ASP A 244 -6.94 -22.97 11.18
CA ASP A 244 -7.84 -22.82 12.33
C ASP A 244 -7.20 -23.19 13.69
N ILE A 245 -5.90 -23.51 13.72
CA ILE A 245 -5.22 -23.87 14.95
C ILE A 245 -4.75 -22.59 15.64
N ILE A 246 -5.26 -22.38 16.86
CA ILE A 246 -4.88 -21.24 17.69
C ILE A 246 -3.54 -21.52 18.36
N GLY A 247 -2.53 -20.74 17.99
CA GLY A 247 -1.21 -20.74 18.63
C GLY A 247 -1.09 -19.71 19.76
N GLY A 248 0.13 -19.58 20.31
CA GLY A 248 0.44 -18.64 21.39
C GLY A 248 0.26 -17.15 21.02
N ALA A 249 0.25 -16.83 19.72
CA ALA A 249 0.04 -15.49 19.19
C ALA A 249 -1.28 -15.34 18.38
N GLY A 250 -2.23 -16.26 18.59
CA GLY A 250 -3.45 -16.37 17.77
C GLY A 250 -3.26 -17.33 16.60
N TYR A 251 -4.07 -17.18 15.56
CA TYR A 251 -3.99 -18.00 14.33
C TYR A 251 -2.73 -17.69 13.48
N PRO A 252 -2.35 -18.53 12.49
CA PRO A 252 -1.19 -18.30 11.64
C PRO A 252 -1.20 -16.93 10.93
N ILE A 253 -2.39 -16.45 10.53
CA ILE A 253 -2.55 -15.11 9.95
C ILE A 253 -2.13 -14.02 10.94
N HIS A 254 -2.45 -14.15 12.23
CA HIS A 254 -2.06 -13.18 13.27
C HIS A 254 -0.54 -13.15 13.45
N SER A 255 0.12 -14.31 13.39
CA SER A 255 1.59 -14.37 13.35
C SER A 255 2.14 -13.62 12.14
N ALA A 256 1.63 -13.88 10.93
CA ALA A 256 2.06 -13.16 9.73
C ALA A 256 1.83 -11.64 9.85
N MET A 257 0.67 -11.21 10.37
CA MET A 257 0.34 -9.80 10.62
C MET A 257 1.28 -9.16 11.65
N LYS A 258 1.63 -9.88 12.73
CA LYS A 258 2.52 -9.41 13.78
C LYS A 258 3.93 -9.11 13.25
N TYR A 259 4.40 -9.87 12.26
CA TYR A 259 5.72 -9.67 11.64
C TYR A 259 5.63 -8.88 10.31
N SER A 260 4.44 -8.47 9.88
CA SER A 260 4.18 -7.72 8.64
C SER A 260 4.58 -8.48 7.37
N GLU A 261 4.41 -9.80 7.36
CA GLU A 261 4.78 -10.66 6.24
C GLU A 261 3.66 -10.71 5.19
N LYS A 262 3.64 -9.72 4.29
CA LYS A 262 2.61 -9.52 3.27
C LYS A 262 2.30 -10.78 2.46
N CYS A 263 3.32 -11.35 1.82
CA CYS A 263 3.15 -12.50 0.93
C CYS A 263 2.59 -13.73 1.68
N CYS A 264 2.98 -13.92 2.95
CA CYS A 264 2.44 -15.00 3.77
C CYS A 264 0.94 -14.80 4.06
N VAL A 265 0.51 -13.55 4.32
CA VAL A 265 -0.91 -13.24 4.53
C VAL A 265 -1.72 -13.51 3.27
N GLU A 266 -1.24 -13.09 2.09
CA GLU A 266 -1.92 -13.35 0.82
C GLU A 266 -2.08 -14.86 0.55
N GLU A 267 -1.03 -15.65 0.79
CA GLU A 267 -1.11 -17.11 0.59
C GLU A 267 -2.05 -17.79 1.59
N VAL A 268 -2.06 -17.35 2.86
CA VAL A 268 -3.00 -17.86 3.87
C VAL A 268 -4.45 -17.51 3.49
N LEU A 269 -4.71 -16.29 3.02
CA LEU A 269 -6.05 -15.86 2.60
C LEU A 269 -6.53 -16.56 1.31
N LYS A 270 -5.62 -16.88 0.39
CA LYS A 270 -5.93 -17.71 -0.80
C LYS A 270 -6.35 -19.12 -0.42
N ALA A 271 -5.74 -19.70 0.62
CA ALA A 271 -6.06 -21.05 1.07
C ALA A 271 -7.31 -21.11 1.95
N ASP A 272 -7.48 -20.14 2.86
CA ASP A 272 -8.62 -20.04 3.76
C ASP A 272 -9.06 -18.58 3.93
N SER A 273 -10.10 -18.19 3.20
CA SER A 273 -10.69 -16.85 3.29
C SER A 273 -11.34 -16.59 4.65
N GLY A 274 -11.66 -17.63 5.44
CA GLY A 274 -12.22 -17.50 6.79
C GLY A 274 -11.26 -16.84 7.77
N GLN A 275 -9.94 -16.89 7.50
CA GLN A 275 -8.91 -16.25 8.32
C GLN A 275 -9.05 -14.73 8.40
N LEU A 276 -9.74 -14.11 7.43
CA LEU A 276 -10.00 -12.67 7.42
C LEU A 276 -10.83 -12.20 8.63
N HIS A 277 -11.70 -13.07 9.13
CA HIS A 277 -12.59 -12.80 10.26
C HIS A 277 -12.14 -13.53 11.54
N ALA A 278 -10.95 -14.15 11.52
CA ALA A 278 -10.44 -14.86 12.67
C ALA A 278 -10.16 -13.88 13.82
N GLU A 279 -10.77 -14.09 14.97
CA GLU A 279 -10.52 -13.29 16.16
C GLU A 279 -9.33 -13.81 16.95
N ASP A 280 -8.44 -12.91 17.37
CA ASP A 280 -7.41 -13.28 18.32
C ASP A 280 -8.01 -13.69 19.68
N SER A 281 -7.33 -14.60 20.38
CA SER A 281 -7.82 -15.16 21.63
C SER A 281 -7.77 -14.17 22.80
N ALA A 282 -6.85 -13.20 22.76
CA ALA A 282 -6.60 -12.29 23.87
C ALA A 282 -7.51 -11.06 23.84
N TYR A 283 -7.72 -10.44 22.68
CA TYR A 283 -8.46 -9.18 22.55
C TYR A 283 -9.74 -9.29 21.71
N GLY A 284 -9.95 -10.42 21.02
CA GLY A 284 -11.03 -10.60 20.05
C GLY A 284 -10.90 -9.72 18.80
N GLY A 285 -9.69 -9.29 18.45
CA GLY A 285 -9.42 -8.46 17.28
C GLY A 285 -9.16 -9.30 16.04
N THR A 286 -9.76 -8.89 14.91
CA THR A 286 -9.49 -9.43 13.57
C THR A 286 -8.06 -9.13 13.10
N PRO A 287 -7.55 -9.75 12.02
CA PRO A 287 -6.22 -9.46 11.48
C PRO A 287 -5.98 -7.96 11.22
N LEU A 288 -7.01 -7.22 10.83
CA LEU A 288 -6.93 -5.77 10.57
C LEU A 288 -6.58 -4.96 11.83
N HIS A 289 -6.98 -5.40 13.03
CA HIS A 289 -6.58 -4.75 14.29
C HIS A 289 -5.06 -4.82 14.52
N TRP A 290 -4.41 -5.86 13.99
CA TRP A 290 -2.99 -6.13 14.20
C TRP A 290 -2.09 -5.54 13.10
N ALA A 291 -2.68 -4.97 12.04
CA ALA A 291 -1.93 -4.40 10.91
C ALA A 291 -1.00 -3.26 11.34
N LYS A 292 0.28 -3.35 10.99
CA LYS A 292 1.29 -2.34 11.38
C LYS A 292 1.56 -1.28 10.32
N THR A 293 1.36 -1.62 9.04
CA THR A 293 1.68 -0.77 7.91
C THR A 293 0.45 -0.52 7.07
N ALA A 294 0.47 0.58 6.31
CA ALA A 294 -0.55 0.90 5.31
C ALA A 294 -0.74 -0.25 4.32
N GLU A 295 0.36 -0.86 3.87
CA GLU A 295 0.32 -1.96 2.91
C GLU A 295 -0.43 -3.19 3.42
N MET A 296 -0.20 -3.58 4.69
CA MET A 296 -0.94 -4.71 5.28
C MET A 296 -2.43 -4.39 5.43
N CYS A 297 -2.79 -3.13 5.70
CA CYS A 297 -4.19 -2.71 5.73
C CYS A 297 -4.81 -2.85 4.33
N ARG A 298 -4.13 -2.36 3.27
CA ARG A 298 -4.63 -2.44 1.89
C ARG A 298 -4.92 -3.88 1.47
N VAL A 299 -3.97 -4.79 1.70
CA VAL A 299 -4.13 -6.21 1.34
C VAL A 299 -5.38 -6.81 2.00
N LEU A 300 -5.59 -6.56 3.30
CA LEU A 300 -6.78 -7.07 4.00
C LEU A 300 -8.09 -6.44 3.49
N LEU A 301 -8.05 -5.15 3.14
CA LEU A 301 -9.22 -4.42 2.62
C LEU A 301 -9.59 -4.86 1.20
N GLU A 302 -8.59 -5.14 0.35
CA GLU A 302 -8.79 -5.69 -1.00
C GLU A 302 -9.46 -7.07 -0.97
N HIS A 303 -9.22 -7.86 0.09
CA HIS A 303 -9.88 -9.14 0.32
C HIS A 303 -11.25 -9.02 1.02
N GLY A 304 -11.74 -7.80 1.28
CA GLY A 304 -13.09 -7.56 1.80
C GLY A 304 -13.23 -7.60 3.33
N CYS A 305 -12.19 -7.26 4.08
CA CYS A 305 -12.26 -7.24 5.56
C CYS A 305 -13.28 -6.22 6.08
N GLU A 306 -13.97 -6.56 7.17
CA GLU A 306 -14.81 -5.62 7.90
C GLU A 306 -13.96 -4.53 8.58
N ILE A 307 -14.11 -3.29 8.10
CA ILE A 307 -13.30 -2.12 8.54
C ILE A 307 -13.69 -1.65 9.94
N ASN A 308 -14.98 -1.74 10.26
CA ASN A 308 -15.58 -1.18 11.46
C ASN A 308 -15.86 -2.24 12.55
N TYR A 309 -15.25 -3.43 12.43
CA TYR A 309 -15.40 -4.49 13.43
C TYR A 309 -14.92 -4.01 14.81
N LEU A 310 -15.65 -4.36 15.87
CA LEU A 310 -15.26 -4.05 17.24
C LEU A 310 -14.71 -5.31 17.91
N SER A 311 -13.49 -5.20 18.45
CA SER A 311 -12.88 -6.24 19.27
C SER A 311 -13.68 -6.49 20.56
N LYS A 312 -13.31 -7.51 21.35
CA LYS A 312 -13.91 -7.76 22.69
C LYS A 312 -13.61 -6.64 23.67
N THR A 313 -12.56 -5.85 23.45
CA THR A 313 -12.28 -4.63 24.21
C THR A 313 -13.13 -3.44 23.74
N GLY A 314 -13.96 -3.61 22.72
CA GLY A 314 -14.78 -2.57 22.12
C GLY A 314 -13.99 -1.64 21.23
N GLU A 315 -12.82 -2.02 20.71
CA GLU A 315 -12.00 -1.15 19.87
C GLU A 315 -12.14 -1.53 18.40
N SER A 316 -12.19 -0.55 17.51
CA SER A 316 -12.08 -0.79 16.06
C SER A 316 -10.62 -0.73 15.58
N PRO A 317 -10.30 -1.22 14.37
CA PRO A 317 -8.97 -1.08 13.80
C PRO A 317 -8.48 0.37 13.78
N LEU A 318 -9.38 1.33 13.49
CA LEU A 318 -9.05 2.76 13.52
C LEU A 318 -8.65 3.22 14.93
N HIS A 319 -9.34 2.77 15.98
CA HIS A 319 -8.94 3.07 17.37
C HIS A 319 -7.53 2.56 17.67
N ILE A 320 -7.21 1.33 17.26
CA ILE A 320 -5.88 0.73 17.46
C ILE A 320 -4.80 1.51 16.69
N MET A 321 -5.03 1.87 15.42
CA MET A 321 -4.09 2.67 14.64
C MET A 321 -3.85 4.05 15.29
N THR A 322 -4.91 4.68 15.81
CA THR A 322 -4.80 5.95 16.54
C THR A 322 -4.02 5.79 17.85
N LYS A 323 -4.33 4.77 18.68
CA LYS A 323 -3.60 4.49 19.94
C LYS A 323 -2.11 4.24 19.71
N LYS A 324 -1.76 3.62 18.57
CA LYS A 324 -0.38 3.32 18.20
C LYS A 324 0.31 4.42 17.39
N GLY A 325 -0.38 5.51 17.07
CA GLY A 325 0.18 6.63 16.28
C GLY A 325 0.53 6.27 14.84
N ARG A 326 -0.13 5.27 14.25
CA ARG A 326 0.14 4.78 12.88
C ARG A 326 -0.63 5.60 11.86
N PHE A 327 -0.16 6.81 11.56
CA PHE A 327 -0.83 7.76 10.66
C PHE A 327 -1.18 7.15 9.29
N GLU A 328 -0.20 6.61 8.56
CA GLU A 328 -0.41 6.03 7.23
C GLU A 328 -1.43 4.88 7.23
N ALA A 329 -1.40 4.01 8.25
CA ALA A 329 -2.37 2.92 8.37
C ALA A 329 -3.78 3.45 8.67
N ALA A 330 -3.90 4.47 9.52
CA ALA A 330 -5.17 5.12 9.80
C ALA A 330 -5.73 5.82 8.55
N MET A 331 -4.87 6.44 7.73
CA MET A 331 -5.27 7.04 6.46
C MET A 331 -5.81 6.02 5.48
N VAL A 332 -5.18 4.85 5.35
CA VAL A 332 -5.73 3.74 4.54
C VAL A 332 -7.12 3.33 5.02
N LEU A 333 -7.33 3.21 6.35
CA LEU A 333 -8.65 2.87 6.89
C LEU A 333 -9.70 3.96 6.58
N LEU A 334 -9.37 5.24 6.82
CA LEU A 334 -10.28 6.37 6.56
C LEU A 334 -10.65 6.47 5.07
N THR A 335 -9.68 6.27 4.17
CA THR A 335 -9.89 6.32 2.72
C THR A 335 -10.65 5.11 2.17
N HIS A 336 -10.80 4.04 2.95
CA HIS A 336 -11.64 2.89 2.62
C HIS A 336 -13.00 2.90 3.34
N GLY A 337 -13.33 3.97 4.07
CA GLY A 337 -14.65 4.15 4.69
C GLY A 337 -14.71 3.75 6.17
N ALA A 338 -13.60 3.77 6.89
CA ALA A 338 -13.63 3.64 8.35
C ALA A 338 -14.44 4.78 8.98
N ASN A 339 -15.34 4.44 9.89
CA ASN A 339 -16.19 5.40 10.58
C ASN A 339 -15.41 6.08 11.71
N ALA A 340 -15.03 7.34 11.52
CA ALA A 340 -14.31 8.14 12.52
C ALA A 340 -15.12 8.41 13.81
N ASN A 341 -16.46 8.29 13.73
CA ASN A 341 -17.40 8.55 14.82
C ASN A 341 -17.82 7.29 15.59
N LEU A 342 -17.27 6.13 15.22
CA LEU A 342 -17.54 4.89 15.93
C LEU A 342 -17.04 5.02 17.38
N LYS A 343 -17.92 4.74 18.35
CA LYS A 343 -17.56 4.74 19.76
C LYS A 343 -16.90 3.41 20.12
N GLY A 344 -15.68 3.49 20.61
CA GLY A 344 -14.94 2.34 21.09
C GLY A 344 -15.04 2.15 22.60
N GLN A 345 -13.94 1.68 23.19
CA GLN A 345 -13.80 1.52 24.64
C GLN A 345 -14.07 2.83 25.41
N ASP A 346 -14.88 2.74 26.47
CA ASP A 346 -15.36 3.86 27.30
C ASP A 346 -16.11 4.95 26.50
N GLY A 347 -16.71 4.57 25.37
CA GLY A 347 -17.43 5.49 24.49
C GLY A 347 -16.52 6.45 23.72
N ASN A 348 -15.20 6.29 23.80
CA ASN A 348 -14.24 7.15 23.11
C ASN A 348 -14.23 6.86 21.61
N THR A 349 -14.35 7.89 20.78
CA THR A 349 -14.09 7.80 19.34
C THR A 349 -12.59 7.86 19.04
N ALA A 350 -12.20 7.59 17.79
CA ALA A 350 -10.82 7.78 17.34
C ALA A 350 -10.32 9.22 17.62
N LEU A 351 -11.19 10.24 17.50
CA LEU A 351 -10.82 11.62 17.77
C LEU A 351 -10.51 11.87 19.26
N HIS A 352 -11.27 11.27 20.18
CA HIS A 352 -10.97 11.33 21.62
C HIS A 352 -9.57 10.78 21.92
N LEU A 353 -9.23 9.65 21.31
CA LEU A 353 -7.91 9.01 21.48
C LEU A 353 -6.78 9.85 20.88
N ALA A 354 -6.99 10.44 19.69
CA ALA A 354 -6.00 11.28 19.04
C ALA A 354 -5.72 12.55 19.86
N MET A 355 -6.76 13.19 20.42
CA MET A 355 -6.66 14.34 21.32
C MET A 355 -5.95 13.99 22.63
N LYS A 356 -6.24 12.82 23.21
CA LYS A 356 -5.60 12.35 24.44
C LYS A 356 -4.08 12.16 24.27
N LEU A 357 -3.65 11.79 23.06
CA LEU A 357 -2.26 11.48 22.72
C LEU A 357 -1.52 12.64 22.02
N ASP A 358 -2.15 13.80 21.84
CA ASP A 358 -1.60 14.97 21.14
C ASP A 358 -1.13 14.67 19.69
N HIS A 359 -1.77 13.75 18.99
CA HIS A 359 -1.43 13.38 17.60
C HIS A 359 -2.04 14.37 16.59
N ILE A 360 -1.45 15.55 16.43
CA ILE A 360 -1.97 16.67 15.61
C ILE A 360 -2.34 16.24 14.18
N GLU A 361 -1.48 15.50 13.48
CA GLU A 361 -1.75 15.06 12.10
C GLU A 361 -2.95 14.12 11.99
N LEU A 362 -3.09 13.19 12.94
CA LEU A 362 -4.28 12.32 13.01
C LEU A 362 -5.54 13.11 13.38
N ILE A 363 -5.42 14.15 14.21
CA ILE A 363 -6.55 15.00 14.58
C ILE A 363 -7.08 15.75 13.36
N LYS A 364 -6.19 16.40 12.59
CA LYS A 364 -6.56 17.07 11.33
C LYS A 364 -7.21 16.07 10.38
N ALA A 365 -6.59 14.90 10.16
CA ALA A 365 -7.12 13.86 9.30
C ALA A 365 -8.52 13.42 9.74
N LEU A 366 -8.71 13.08 11.02
CA LEU A 366 -10.01 12.63 11.53
C LEU A 366 -11.10 13.69 11.34
N ILE A 367 -10.82 14.97 11.65
CA ILE A 367 -11.79 16.05 11.48
C ILE A 367 -12.12 16.27 10.00
N VAL A 368 -11.11 16.31 9.14
CA VAL A 368 -11.33 16.43 7.69
C VAL A 368 -12.20 15.28 7.19
N PHE A 369 -11.96 14.05 7.66
CA PHE A 369 -12.74 12.88 7.30
C PHE A 369 -14.11 12.78 8.01
N GLY A 370 -14.56 13.84 8.69
CA GLY A 370 -15.92 13.95 9.23
C GLY A 370 -16.07 13.49 10.69
N ALA A 371 -14.99 13.42 11.46
CA ALA A 371 -15.08 13.20 12.90
C ALA A 371 -15.84 14.35 13.58
N ASP A 372 -16.86 14.00 14.33
CA ASP A 372 -17.68 14.92 15.10
C ASP A 372 -16.98 15.26 16.42
N VAL A 373 -16.76 16.56 16.59
CA VAL A 373 -16.08 17.19 17.72
C VAL A 373 -16.97 17.34 18.95
N GLU A 374 -18.28 17.06 18.83
CA GLU A 374 -19.27 17.17 19.91
C GLU A 374 -19.75 15.82 20.44
N ILE A 375 -19.22 14.69 19.93
CA ILE A 375 -19.55 13.36 20.48
C ILE A 375 -19.04 13.27 21.91
N HIS A 376 -19.89 12.80 22.82
CA HIS A 376 -19.52 12.58 24.22
C HIS A 376 -19.13 11.12 24.45
N ASN A 377 -18.04 10.89 25.19
CA ASN A 377 -17.68 9.57 25.70
C ASN A 377 -18.56 9.16 26.91
N ASP A 378 -18.33 8.00 27.51
CA ASP A 378 -19.15 7.49 28.62
C ASP A 378 -19.02 8.33 29.90
N LEU A 379 -17.97 9.17 29.98
CA LEU A 379 -17.76 10.15 31.05
C LEU A 379 -18.43 11.52 30.76
N GLY A 380 -19.10 11.65 29.62
CA GLY A 380 -19.67 12.93 29.18
C GLY A 380 -18.63 13.94 28.71
N GLU A 381 -17.40 13.52 28.41
CA GLU A 381 -16.35 14.39 27.88
C GLU A 381 -16.43 14.45 26.35
N THR A 382 -16.32 15.65 25.77
CA THR A 382 -16.07 15.84 24.33
C THR A 382 -14.57 15.70 24.03
N PRO A 383 -14.16 15.46 22.77
CA PRO A 383 -12.76 15.46 22.37
C PRO A 383 -12.03 16.76 22.77
N GLY A 384 -12.72 17.90 22.71
CA GLY A 384 -12.17 19.18 23.13
C GLY A 384 -11.94 19.29 24.64
N LEU A 385 -12.83 18.72 25.45
CA LEU A 385 -12.62 18.66 26.90
C LEU A 385 -11.43 17.77 27.27
N ILE A 386 -11.25 16.65 26.56
CA ILE A 386 -10.07 15.80 26.71
C ILE A 386 -8.81 16.60 26.38
N ALA A 387 -8.74 17.26 25.23
CA ALA A 387 -7.59 18.08 24.84
C ALA A 387 -7.27 19.15 25.90
N ALA A 388 -8.28 19.82 26.45
CA ALA A 388 -8.10 20.82 27.51
C ALA A 388 -7.54 20.23 28.82
N ARG A 389 -7.86 18.97 29.12
CA ARG A 389 -7.46 18.26 30.36
C ARG A 389 -6.10 17.57 30.25
N THR A 390 -5.84 16.89 29.14
CA THR A 390 -4.68 16.00 28.98
C THR A 390 -3.50 16.66 28.29
N SER A 391 -3.76 17.54 27.31
CA SER A 391 -2.70 18.19 26.53
C SER A 391 -1.92 19.19 27.37
N LYS A 392 -0.60 19.26 27.15
CA LYS A 392 0.31 20.15 27.89
C LYS A 392 1.08 21.08 26.95
N GLY A 393 1.44 22.26 27.47
CA GLY A 393 2.31 23.21 26.75
C GLY A 393 1.68 23.83 25.50
N PRO A 394 2.45 24.05 24.42
CA PRO A 394 1.98 24.74 23.22
C PRO A 394 0.93 23.93 22.44
N ASN A 395 1.00 22.59 22.50
CA ASN A 395 0.06 21.70 21.81
C ASN A 395 -1.37 21.93 22.27
N ARG A 396 -1.61 22.12 23.57
CA ARG A 396 -2.94 22.42 24.08
C ARG A 396 -3.55 23.65 23.42
N LYS A 397 -2.76 24.72 23.25
CA LYS A 397 -3.24 25.94 22.62
C LYS A 397 -3.60 25.67 21.15
N ILE A 398 -2.72 24.98 20.43
CA ILE A 398 -2.95 24.60 19.03
C ILE A 398 -4.23 23.75 18.88
N LEU A 399 -4.43 22.74 19.74
CA LEU A 399 -5.60 21.87 19.68
C LEU A 399 -6.90 22.60 20.01
N LEU A 400 -6.87 23.51 20.98
CA LEU A 400 -8.04 24.32 21.32
C LEU A 400 -8.37 25.32 20.22
N ASP A 401 -7.35 26.00 19.66
CA ASP A 401 -7.51 26.91 18.53
C ASP A 401 -8.07 26.16 17.30
N MET A 402 -7.59 24.93 17.06
CA MET A 402 -8.07 24.03 16.02
C MET A 402 -9.57 23.72 16.17
N LEU A 403 -10.02 23.36 17.37
CA LEU A 403 -11.42 23.04 17.65
C LEU A 403 -12.34 24.27 17.58
N CYS A 404 -11.90 25.42 18.10
CA CYS A 404 -12.61 26.68 17.97
C CYS A 404 -12.83 27.05 16.49
N SER A 405 -11.87 26.71 15.64
CA SER A 405 -11.92 26.97 14.20
C SER A 405 -12.84 26.01 13.43
N VAL A 406 -13.27 24.91 14.05
CA VAL A 406 -14.25 23.97 13.48
C VAL A 406 -15.67 24.27 14.01
N GLY A 407 -15.81 25.25 14.91
CA GLY A 407 -17.09 25.72 15.42
C GLY A 407 -17.49 25.21 16.80
N VAL A 408 -16.56 24.60 17.55
CA VAL A 408 -16.81 24.18 18.94
C VAL A 408 -17.01 25.43 19.82
N GLN A 409 -18.21 25.59 20.39
CA GLN A 409 -18.53 26.75 21.23
C GLN A 409 -18.05 26.60 22.69
N ARG A 410 -17.76 25.38 23.16
CA ARG A 410 -17.40 25.09 24.56
C ARG A 410 -16.20 24.16 24.66
N CYS A 411 -15.01 24.75 24.74
CA CYS A 411 -13.76 24.03 25.04
C CYS A 411 -13.44 23.97 26.54
N HIS A 412 -14.35 24.46 27.39
CA HIS A 412 -14.18 24.55 28.83
C HIS A 412 -15.38 23.92 29.57
N PRO A 413 -15.17 23.29 30.73
CA PRO A 413 -16.27 22.75 31.53
C PRO A 413 -17.27 23.86 31.89
N PRO A 414 -18.59 23.56 31.91
CA PRO A 414 -19.59 24.56 32.24
C PRO A 414 -19.33 25.12 33.64
N SER A 415 -19.31 26.45 33.75
CA SER A 415 -19.36 27.11 35.06
C SER A 415 -20.70 26.80 35.71
N LEU A 416 -20.69 26.52 37.03
CA LEU A 416 -21.84 26.08 37.85
C LEU A 416 -23.07 27.03 37.84
N ASN A 417 -23.01 28.17 37.13
CA ASN A 417 -24.04 29.22 37.14
C ASN A 417 -24.57 29.59 35.73
N SER A 418 -24.79 28.61 34.84
CA SER A 418 -25.54 28.87 33.60
C SER A 418 -26.69 27.89 33.42
N SER A 419 -27.89 28.44 33.23
CA SER A 419 -29.11 27.70 32.92
C SER A 419 -29.01 27.03 31.53
N PRO A 420 -29.68 25.88 31.34
CA PRO A 420 -29.62 25.17 30.06
C PRO A 420 -30.28 26.01 28.95
N PRO A 421 -29.68 26.10 27.75
CA PRO A 421 -30.31 26.74 26.61
C PRO A 421 -31.51 25.92 26.14
N ASN A 422 -32.62 26.61 25.91
CA ASN A 422 -33.87 26.06 25.42
C ASN A 422 -33.73 25.75 23.92
N PHE A 423 -33.16 24.60 23.57
CA PHE A 423 -33.19 24.10 22.20
C PHE A 423 -34.62 23.67 21.86
N LYS A 424 -35.31 24.48 21.06
CA LYS A 424 -36.46 23.99 20.29
C LYS A 424 -35.92 23.36 19.00
N PRO A 425 -36.06 22.03 18.79
CA PRO A 425 -35.80 21.45 17.48
C PRO A 425 -36.73 22.14 16.46
N ALA A 426 -36.21 22.48 15.28
CA ALA A 426 -37.07 22.87 14.17
C ALA A 426 -38.06 21.73 13.92
N ALA A 427 -39.35 22.04 13.86
CA ALA A 427 -40.39 21.04 13.64
C ALA A 427 -40.20 20.42 12.25
N ILE A 428 -40.04 19.09 12.21
CA ILE A 428 -39.95 18.31 10.96
C ILE A 428 -41.28 18.49 10.21
N GLY A 429 -41.22 19.11 9.03
CA GLY A 429 -42.39 19.32 8.18
C GLY A 429 -42.81 18.03 7.47
N PHE A 430 -44.06 17.97 7.02
CA PHE A 430 -44.58 16.83 6.25
C PHE A 430 -43.75 16.56 4.96
N GLU A 431 -43.21 17.62 4.34
CA GLU A 431 -42.28 17.55 3.19
C GLU A 431 -40.96 16.84 3.57
N ASP A 432 -40.40 17.09 4.76
CA ASP A 432 -39.15 16.46 5.22
C ASP A 432 -39.33 14.95 5.45
N ILE A 433 -40.54 14.53 5.87
CA ILE A 433 -40.89 13.12 6.06
C ILE A 433 -41.04 12.39 4.72
N ILE A 434 -41.68 13.04 3.73
CA ILE A 434 -41.76 12.52 2.36
C ILE A 434 -40.35 12.41 1.77
N TYR A 435 -39.49 13.39 2.01
CA TYR A 435 -38.12 13.41 1.52
C TYR A 435 -37.24 12.33 2.18
N MET A 436 -37.33 12.14 3.50
CA MET A 436 -36.69 11.00 4.16
C MET A 436 -37.22 9.67 3.63
N GLY A 437 -38.53 9.56 3.37
CA GLY A 437 -39.12 8.39 2.74
C GLY A 437 -38.59 8.12 1.33
N ALA A 438 -38.39 9.17 0.52
CA ALA A 438 -37.83 9.08 -0.83
C ALA A 438 -36.33 8.77 -0.82
N ALA A 439 -35.55 9.37 0.10
CA ALA A 439 -34.13 9.11 0.28
C ALA A 439 -33.88 7.67 0.76
N VAL A 440 -34.67 7.20 1.73
CA VAL A 440 -34.63 5.79 2.18
C VAL A 440 -35.06 4.85 1.06
N ALA A 441 -36.08 5.21 0.27
CA ALA A 441 -36.51 4.41 -0.90
C ALA A 441 -35.44 4.36 -2.00
N ALA A 442 -34.66 5.44 -2.19
CA ALA A 442 -33.52 5.48 -3.12
C ALA A 442 -32.35 4.64 -2.62
N MET A 443 -32.05 4.66 -1.31
CA MET A 443 -31.03 3.79 -0.70
C MET A 443 -31.43 2.30 -0.70
N SER A 444 -32.72 2.00 -0.65
CA SER A 444 -33.25 0.62 -0.66
C SER A 444 -33.28 -0.01 -2.06
N ARG A 445 -33.17 0.80 -3.12
CA ARG A 445 -33.16 0.35 -4.52
C ARG A 445 -31.72 0.33 -5.01
N GLY A 446 -31.06 -0.82 -4.85
CA GLY A 446 -29.79 -1.07 -5.51
C GLY A 446 -29.90 -0.88 -7.03
N SER A 447 -28.88 -0.26 -7.62
CA SER A 447 -28.62 -0.07 -9.06
C SER A 447 -29.13 1.23 -9.70
N SER A 448 -28.15 2.02 -10.19
CA SER A 448 -28.17 2.70 -11.50
C SER A 448 -29.34 3.65 -11.80
N GLN A 449 -29.45 4.76 -11.08
CA GLN A 449 -30.12 5.95 -11.64
C GLN A 449 -29.08 7.06 -11.86
N VAL A 450 -28.83 7.36 -13.13
CA VAL A 450 -27.87 8.37 -13.59
C VAL A 450 -28.51 9.77 -13.63
N ASP A 451 -29.84 9.87 -13.51
CA ASP A 451 -30.58 11.13 -13.65
C ASP A 451 -30.92 11.77 -12.29
N GLY A 452 -30.72 13.09 -12.19
CA GLY A 452 -31.21 13.93 -11.10
C GLY A 452 -32.73 14.19 -11.16
N CYS A 453 -33.35 14.46 -9.99
CA CYS A 453 -34.74 14.93 -9.95
C CYS A 453 -34.80 16.43 -10.31
N LYS A 454 -35.55 16.77 -11.35
CA LYS A 454 -35.76 18.16 -11.79
C LYS A 454 -36.74 18.85 -10.85
N MET A 455 -36.30 19.92 -10.17
CA MET A 455 -37.22 20.77 -9.40
C MET A 455 -38.23 21.46 -10.32
N GLN A 456 -39.51 21.46 -9.94
CA GLN A 456 -40.56 22.14 -10.68
C GLN A 456 -40.45 23.68 -10.51
N LYS A 457 -40.42 24.38 -11.66
CA LYS A 457 -40.67 25.82 -11.87
C LYS A 457 -39.67 26.83 -11.25
N ASN A 458 -38.37 26.60 -11.35
CA ASN A 458 -37.40 27.69 -11.11
C ASN A 458 -37.35 28.63 -12.33
N ARG A 459 -37.42 29.94 -12.07
CA ARG A 459 -37.48 30.99 -13.10
C ARG A 459 -36.12 31.26 -13.74
N MET A 460 -35.04 30.90 -13.06
CA MET A 460 -33.65 31.08 -13.49
C MET A 460 -32.88 29.76 -13.39
N ASP A 461 -31.80 29.66 -14.16
CA ASP A 461 -30.86 28.53 -14.12
C ASP A 461 -29.67 28.84 -13.19
N ARG A 462 -29.15 27.79 -12.54
CA ARG A 462 -27.99 27.85 -11.63
C ARG A 462 -26.81 27.10 -12.26
N LEU A 463 -25.66 27.76 -12.33
CA LEU A 463 -24.43 27.21 -12.91
C LEU A 463 -23.37 26.96 -11.83
N LEU A 464 -22.80 25.75 -11.84
CA LEU A 464 -21.59 25.38 -11.10
C LEU A 464 -20.41 25.22 -12.07
N CYS A 465 -19.29 25.85 -11.76
CA CYS A 465 -18.03 25.75 -12.50
C CYS A 465 -16.93 25.19 -11.59
N LEU A 466 -16.30 24.11 -12.03
CA LEU A 466 -15.25 23.39 -11.31
C LEU A 466 -13.93 23.51 -12.06
N ASP A 467 -12.96 24.17 -11.45
CA ASP A 467 -11.65 24.40 -12.07
C ASP A 467 -10.82 23.11 -12.19
N GLY A 468 -9.85 23.11 -13.12
CA GLY A 468 -8.80 22.11 -13.16
C GLY A 468 -7.77 22.26 -12.05
N GLY A 469 -6.96 21.22 -11.83
CA GLY A 469 -5.93 21.26 -10.77
C GLY A 469 -5.41 19.92 -10.24
N GLY A 470 -5.48 18.82 -10.99
CA GLY A 470 -4.90 17.54 -10.58
C GLY A 470 -5.49 17.00 -9.27
N ILE A 471 -4.67 16.42 -8.38
CA ILE A 471 -5.13 15.87 -7.10
C ILE A 471 -5.78 16.91 -6.16
N LYS A 472 -5.52 18.20 -6.40
CA LYS A 472 -6.13 19.31 -5.64
C LYS A 472 -7.65 19.42 -5.82
N GLY A 473 -8.26 18.59 -6.66
CA GLY A 473 -9.72 18.39 -6.67
C GLY A 473 -10.33 18.08 -5.30
N LEU A 474 -9.55 17.55 -4.37
CA LEU A 474 -9.94 17.40 -2.96
C LEU A 474 -10.42 18.71 -2.33
N VAL A 475 -9.86 19.86 -2.74
CA VAL A 475 -10.31 21.20 -2.31
C VAL A 475 -11.73 21.48 -2.80
N LEU A 476 -12.02 21.18 -4.07
CA LEU A 476 -13.37 21.31 -4.64
C LEU A 476 -14.37 20.43 -3.91
N ILE A 477 -13.99 19.16 -3.67
CA ILE A 477 -14.81 18.19 -2.96
C ILE A 477 -15.12 18.70 -1.54
N GLN A 478 -14.12 19.22 -0.81
CA GLN A 478 -14.33 19.74 0.54
C GLN A 478 -15.29 20.95 0.57
N MET A 479 -15.19 21.86 -0.41
CA MET A 479 -16.12 22.99 -0.54
C MET A 479 -17.54 22.51 -0.90
N LEU A 480 -17.67 21.50 -1.76
CA LEU A 480 -18.96 20.90 -2.11
C LEU A 480 -19.60 20.16 -0.93
N ILE A 481 -18.83 19.42 -0.12
CA ILE A 481 -19.32 18.81 1.13
C ILE A 481 -19.91 19.88 2.05
N ALA A 482 -19.20 21.00 2.25
CA ALA A 482 -19.70 22.08 3.08
C ALA A 482 -20.96 22.72 2.51
N LEU A 483 -21.04 22.91 1.19
CA LEU A 483 -22.24 23.44 0.53
C LEU A 483 -23.44 22.48 0.66
N GLU A 484 -23.24 21.18 0.46
CA GLU A 484 -24.28 20.16 0.64
C GLU A 484 -24.79 20.12 2.09
N LYS A 485 -23.88 20.25 3.06
CA LYS A 485 -24.21 20.29 4.49
C LYS A 485 -25.06 21.52 4.85
N GLU A 486 -24.72 22.70 4.35
CA GLU A 486 -25.49 23.93 4.61
C GLU A 486 -26.82 23.96 3.83
N ALA A 487 -26.88 23.38 2.64
CA ALA A 487 -28.10 23.33 1.82
C ALA A 487 -29.04 22.17 2.19
N GLY A 488 -28.53 21.12 2.85
CA GLY A 488 -29.29 19.91 3.19
C GLY A 488 -29.71 19.07 1.98
N ARG A 489 -29.09 19.28 0.81
CA ARG A 489 -29.42 18.64 -0.47
C ARG A 489 -28.15 18.32 -1.26
N PRO A 490 -28.15 17.25 -2.08
CA PRO A 490 -26.98 16.89 -2.87
C PRO A 490 -26.72 17.90 -4.00
N THR A 491 -25.45 18.07 -4.36
CA THR A 491 -24.99 19.07 -5.34
C THR A 491 -25.70 18.96 -6.68
N ARG A 492 -25.97 17.73 -7.13
CA ARG A 492 -26.67 17.44 -8.40
C ARG A 492 -28.10 18.02 -8.48
N GLU A 493 -28.70 18.36 -7.33
CA GLU A 493 -30.05 18.96 -7.24
C GLU A 493 -30.00 20.48 -7.03
N LEU A 494 -28.84 21.01 -6.63
CA LEU A 494 -28.62 22.43 -6.40
C LEU A 494 -28.34 23.21 -7.70
N PHE A 495 -27.86 22.54 -8.74
CA PHE A 495 -27.41 23.16 -9.98
C PHE A 495 -28.07 22.56 -11.22
N ASP A 496 -28.40 23.42 -12.18
CA ASP A 496 -29.00 23.03 -13.46
C ASP A 496 -27.94 22.77 -14.53
N TRP A 497 -26.81 23.47 -14.41
CA TRP A 497 -25.63 23.36 -15.26
C TRP A 497 -24.38 23.11 -14.42
N VAL A 498 -23.54 22.18 -14.86
CA VAL A 498 -22.24 21.90 -14.24
C VAL A 498 -21.16 21.89 -15.32
N ALA A 499 -20.15 22.73 -15.18
CA ALA A 499 -18.99 22.79 -16.06
C ALA A 499 -17.73 22.38 -15.29
N GLY A 500 -16.85 21.64 -15.94
CA GLY A 500 -15.61 21.16 -15.33
C GLY A 500 -14.43 21.10 -16.29
N THR A 501 -13.25 21.40 -15.76
CA THR A 501 -11.98 21.23 -16.48
C THR A 501 -11.07 20.28 -15.71
N SER A 502 -10.36 19.38 -16.39
CA SER A 502 -9.44 18.42 -15.79
C SER A 502 -10.09 17.60 -14.68
N THR A 503 -9.55 17.65 -13.47
CA THR A 503 -10.17 17.05 -12.28
C THR A 503 -11.57 17.60 -11.98
N GLY A 504 -11.85 18.88 -12.22
CA GLY A 504 -13.19 19.44 -12.14
C GLY A 504 -14.15 18.80 -13.15
N GLY A 505 -13.64 18.36 -14.30
CA GLY A 505 -14.38 17.55 -15.29
C GLY A 505 -14.72 16.16 -14.78
N ILE A 506 -13.74 15.45 -14.18
CA ILE A 506 -13.97 14.16 -13.52
C ILE A 506 -15.03 14.31 -12.40
N LEU A 507 -14.91 15.36 -11.60
CA LEU A 507 -15.83 15.65 -10.51
C LEU A 507 -17.24 16.01 -11.00
N ALA A 508 -17.36 16.83 -12.05
CA ALA A 508 -18.63 17.15 -12.69
C ALA A 508 -19.34 15.87 -13.18
N LEU A 509 -18.58 14.96 -13.81
CA LEU A 509 -19.09 13.65 -14.24
C LEU A 509 -19.41 12.74 -13.06
N ALA A 510 -18.73 12.85 -11.92
CA ALA A 510 -19.06 12.08 -10.73
C ALA A 510 -20.35 12.55 -10.03
N ILE A 511 -20.58 13.86 -9.98
CA ILE A 511 -21.77 14.47 -9.39
C ILE A 511 -23.04 13.98 -10.09
N ILE A 512 -23.02 13.93 -11.42
CA ILE A 512 -24.17 13.47 -12.21
C ILE A 512 -24.46 11.99 -12.04
N HIS A 513 -23.44 11.16 -11.79
CA HIS A 513 -23.63 9.73 -11.48
C HIS A 513 -24.17 9.51 -10.05
N GLY A 514 -24.50 10.57 -9.31
CA GLY A 514 -25.11 10.47 -7.98
C GLY A 514 -24.15 10.01 -6.89
N LYS A 515 -22.84 10.09 -7.13
CA LYS A 515 -21.82 9.70 -6.15
C LYS A 515 -21.75 10.73 -5.03
N SER A 516 -21.69 10.28 -3.78
CA SER A 516 -21.56 11.19 -2.64
C SER A 516 -20.18 11.85 -2.62
N MET A 517 -20.12 13.09 -2.13
CA MET A 517 -18.85 13.82 -2.05
C MET A 517 -17.85 13.16 -1.09
N GLU A 518 -18.34 12.55 -0.01
CA GLU A 518 -17.50 11.79 0.93
C GLU A 518 -16.85 10.58 0.25
N TYR A 519 -17.62 9.88 -0.60
CA TYR A 519 -17.10 8.80 -1.42
C TYR A 519 -16.03 9.31 -2.39
N LEU A 520 -16.27 10.46 -3.04
CA LEU A 520 -15.34 11.06 -4.00
C LEU A 520 -14.04 11.52 -3.35
N ARG A 521 -14.10 12.07 -2.13
CA ARG A 521 -12.89 12.37 -1.34
C ARG A 521 -12.04 11.11 -1.17
N CYS A 522 -12.66 10.04 -0.68
CA CYS A 522 -11.98 8.75 -0.49
C CYS A 522 -11.47 8.17 -1.81
N LEU A 523 -12.24 8.32 -2.89
CA LEU A 523 -11.89 7.86 -4.22
C LEU A 523 -10.61 8.55 -4.74
N TYR A 524 -10.45 9.85 -4.54
CA TYR A 524 -9.25 10.58 -4.97
C TYR A 524 -7.99 10.11 -4.23
N PHE A 525 -8.10 9.80 -2.93
CA PHE A 525 -7.00 9.20 -2.17
C PHE A 525 -6.63 7.79 -2.65
N ARG A 526 -7.59 6.98 -3.11
CA ARG A 526 -7.29 5.68 -3.73
C ARG A 526 -6.73 5.84 -5.14
N MET A 527 -7.26 6.79 -5.91
CA MET A 527 -6.83 7.10 -7.27
C MET A 527 -5.37 7.55 -7.30
N LYS A 528 -4.93 8.46 -6.42
CA LYS A 528 -3.52 8.92 -6.41
C LYS A 528 -2.55 7.77 -6.21
N GLU A 529 -2.90 6.79 -5.37
CA GLU A 529 -2.05 5.64 -5.10
C GLU A 529 -1.95 4.71 -6.30
N GLN A 530 -3.02 4.57 -7.10
CA GLN A 530 -3.07 3.71 -8.28
C GLN A 530 -2.46 4.36 -9.52
N VAL A 531 -2.71 5.67 -9.70
CA VAL A 531 -2.42 6.39 -10.94
C VAL A 531 -1.02 7.00 -10.96
N PHE A 532 -0.54 7.55 -9.84
CA PHE A 532 0.77 8.23 -9.79
C PHE A 532 1.91 7.29 -9.39
N LYS A 533 1.99 6.12 -10.06
CA LYS A 533 3.08 5.15 -9.87
C LYS A 533 4.11 5.30 -11.00
N GLY A 534 5.39 5.37 -10.64
CA GLY A 534 6.50 5.44 -11.59
C GLY A 534 7.01 6.86 -11.86
N SER A 535 7.67 7.05 -13.00
CA SER A 535 8.22 8.34 -13.44
C SER A 535 7.36 8.98 -14.52
N ARG A 536 7.37 10.32 -14.60
CA ARG A 536 6.62 11.05 -15.62
C ARG A 536 7.25 10.84 -17.01
N PRO A 537 6.44 10.75 -18.09
CA PRO A 537 4.97 10.69 -18.08
C PRO A 537 4.46 9.32 -17.60
N TYR A 538 3.37 9.34 -16.81
CA TYR A 538 2.77 8.12 -16.25
C TYR A 538 2.07 7.28 -17.32
N GLU A 539 1.98 5.97 -17.06
CA GLU A 539 1.17 5.06 -17.87
C GLU A 539 -0.30 5.46 -17.80
N SER A 540 -0.99 5.43 -18.94
CA SER A 540 -2.39 5.88 -19.03
C SER A 540 -3.39 4.80 -18.60
N ALA A 541 -2.99 3.53 -18.66
CA ALA A 541 -3.84 2.38 -18.38
C ALA A 541 -4.47 2.41 -16.97
N PRO A 542 -3.74 2.70 -15.88
CA PRO A 542 -4.34 2.75 -14.53
C PRO A 542 -5.44 3.80 -14.41
N LEU A 543 -5.26 4.98 -15.00
CA LEU A 543 -6.26 6.04 -14.99
C LEU A 543 -7.48 5.66 -15.85
N GLU A 544 -7.26 5.06 -17.01
CA GLU A 544 -8.35 4.63 -17.90
C GLU A 544 -9.18 3.50 -17.29
N GLU A 545 -8.54 2.48 -16.73
CA GLU A 545 -9.22 1.39 -16.02
C GLU A 545 -10.01 1.91 -14.81
N PHE A 546 -9.41 2.83 -14.06
CA PHE A 546 -10.08 3.52 -12.97
C PHE A 546 -11.34 4.26 -13.46
N LEU A 547 -11.23 5.08 -14.51
CA LEU A 547 -12.38 5.83 -15.05
C LEU A 547 -13.45 4.90 -15.60
N LYS A 548 -13.07 3.80 -16.27
CA LYS A 548 -14.00 2.77 -16.74
C LYS A 548 -14.74 2.08 -15.61
N LYS A 549 -14.04 1.70 -14.53
CA LYS A 549 -14.63 1.11 -13.33
C LYS A 549 -15.62 2.06 -12.66
N GLU A 550 -15.26 3.34 -12.60
CA GLU A 550 -16.02 4.35 -11.88
C GLU A 550 -17.23 4.87 -12.67
N PHE A 551 -17.11 5.08 -13.97
CA PHE A 551 -18.18 5.66 -14.80
C PHE A 551 -18.89 4.64 -15.71
N GLY A 552 -18.40 3.41 -15.78
CA GLY A 552 -18.86 2.38 -16.70
C GLY A 552 -18.17 2.50 -18.07
N GLU A 553 -17.79 1.35 -18.63
CA GLU A 553 -17.05 1.29 -19.90
C GLU A 553 -17.88 1.74 -21.11
N ASN A 554 -19.20 1.49 -21.07
CA ASN A 554 -20.13 1.74 -22.18
C ASN A 554 -21.09 2.90 -21.93
N THR A 555 -20.96 3.61 -20.81
CA THR A 555 -21.84 4.73 -20.45
C THR A 555 -21.57 5.92 -21.37
N LYS A 556 -22.61 6.39 -22.05
CA LYS A 556 -22.54 7.53 -22.97
C LYS A 556 -22.89 8.83 -22.26
N MET A 557 -22.35 9.94 -22.75
CA MET A 557 -22.69 11.27 -22.26
C MET A 557 -24.19 11.55 -22.38
N THR A 558 -24.82 11.11 -23.48
CA THR A 558 -26.26 11.26 -23.74
C THR A 558 -27.16 10.40 -22.86
N ASP A 559 -26.61 9.41 -22.14
CA ASP A 559 -27.38 8.63 -21.16
C ASP A 559 -27.73 9.47 -19.93
N ILE A 560 -27.02 10.58 -19.70
CA ILE A 560 -27.31 11.54 -18.61
C ILE A 560 -28.20 12.65 -19.14
N ARG A 561 -29.40 12.82 -18.57
CA ARG A 561 -30.36 13.86 -18.99
C ARG A 561 -30.36 15.11 -18.10
N TYR A 562 -30.02 14.98 -16.83
CA TYR A 562 -29.97 16.13 -15.90
C TYR A 562 -29.04 15.87 -14.69
N PRO A 563 -28.23 16.86 -14.25
CA PRO A 563 -28.09 18.21 -14.81
C PRO A 563 -27.35 18.25 -16.15
N ARG A 564 -27.33 19.41 -16.81
CA ARG A 564 -26.57 19.59 -18.05
C ARG A 564 -25.09 19.77 -17.72
N VAL A 565 -24.22 19.03 -18.41
CA VAL A 565 -22.79 18.97 -18.11
C VAL A 565 -21.95 19.36 -19.29
N MET A 566 -20.87 20.09 -18.98
CA MET A 566 -19.83 20.54 -19.91
C MET A 566 -18.46 20.13 -19.38
N VAL A 567 -17.69 19.37 -20.15
CA VAL A 567 -16.29 19.05 -19.82
C VAL A 567 -15.38 19.60 -20.91
N THR A 568 -14.40 20.42 -20.51
CA THR A 568 -13.49 21.09 -21.44
C THR A 568 -12.30 20.21 -21.82
N SER A 569 -11.82 20.37 -23.05
CA SER A 569 -10.62 19.73 -23.57
C SER A 569 -10.07 20.53 -24.76
N VAL A 570 -8.78 20.38 -25.07
CA VAL A 570 -8.15 21.04 -26.22
C VAL A 570 -7.95 20.05 -27.36
N LEU A 571 -8.44 20.42 -28.55
CA LEU A 571 -8.14 19.72 -29.80
C LEU A 571 -6.73 20.08 -30.26
N ALA A 572 -5.82 19.13 -30.13
CA ALA A 572 -4.41 19.28 -30.49
C ALA A 572 -4.05 18.66 -31.85
N ASP A 573 -5.02 18.11 -32.57
CA ASP A 573 -4.87 17.63 -33.95
C ASP A 573 -4.79 18.75 -34.99
N ARG A 574 -4.74 20.01 -34.56
CA ARG A 574 -4.78 21.22 -35.39
C ARG A 574 -3.97 22.35 -34.77
N HIS A 575 -3.57 23.29 -35.62
CA HIS A 575 -2.91 24.53 -35.21
C HIS A 575 -3.55 25.72 -35.92
N PRO A 576 -4.09 26.72 -35.20
CA PRO A 576 -4.13 26.83 -33.73
C PRO A 576 -5.03 25.75 -33.09
N GLY A 577 -4.71 25.35 -31.85
CA GLY A 577 -5.54 24.41 -31.10
C GLY A 577 -6.89 25.04 -30.74
N GLU A 578 -7.96 24.24 -30.71
CA GLU A 578 -9.33 24.71 -30.47
C GLU A 578 -9.90 24.10 -29.19
N LEU A 579 -10.75 24.86 -28.49
CA LEU A 579 -11.50 24.35 -27.35
C LEU A 579 -12.61 23.41 -27.83
N HIS A 580 -12.68 22.23 -27.23
CA HIS A 580 -13.77 21.28 -27.37
C HIS A 580 -14.51 21.14 -26.03
N ILE A 581 -15.84 21.09 -26.11
CA ILE A 581 -16.71 20.88 -24.96
C ILE A 581 -17.44 19.56 -25.18
N PHE A 582 -17.12 18.57 -24.36
CA PHE A 582 -17.92 17.36 -24.21
C PHE A 582 -19.19 17.72 -23.46
N ARG A 583 -20.35 17.29 -23.96
CA ARG A 583 -21.66 17.69 -23.44
C ARG A 583 -22.67 16.56 -23.50
N ASN A 584 -23.65 16.57 -22.60
CA ASN A 584 -24.78 15.63 -22.57
C ASN A 584 -26.06 16.18 -23.21
N TYR A 585 -25.99 17.33 -23.87
CA TYR A 585 -27.11 17.99 -24.53
C TYR A 585 -26.71 18.39 -25.95
N ASP A 586 -27.71 18.65 -26.78
CA ASP A 586 -27.49 18.97 -28.19
C ASP A 586 -26.70 20.28 -28.35
N PRO A 587 -25.71 20.32 -29.26
CA PRO A 587 -24.95 21.54 -29.54
C PRO A 587 -25.86 22.69 -29.94
N PRO A 588 -25.50 23.95 -29.61
CA PRO A 588 -26.16 25.11 -30.17
C PRO A 588 -26.09 25.08 -31.71
N SER A 589 -27.25 25.11 -32.38
CA SER A 589 -27.38 25.02 -33.85
C SER A 589 -26.99 26.30 -34.61
N VAL A 590 -26.53 27.34 -33.91
CA VAL A 590 -26.21 28.64 -34.50
C VAL A 590 -25.00 28.52 -35.44
N HIS A 591 -25.22 28.81 -36.72
CA HIS A 591 -24.17 28.86 -37.74
C HIS A 591 -23.10 29.89 -37.33
N ARG A 592 -21.91 29.40 -36.98
CA ARG A 592 -20.68 30.20 -36.87
C ARG A 592 -19.91 30.06 -38.17
N GLU A 593 -19.47 31.18 -38.74
CA GLU A 593 -18.39 31.13 -39.74
C GLU A 593 -17.17 30.50 -39.06
N ALA A 594 -16.60 29.46 -39.69
CA ALA A 594 -15.41 28.82 -39.15
C ALA A 594 -14.28 29.86 -39.08
N PRO A 595 -13.68 30.10 -37.91
CA PRO A 595 -12.68 31.15 -37.75
C PRO A 595 -11.40 30.89 -38.56
N TYR A 596 -11.18 29.64 -38.98
CA TYR A 596 -10.01 29.20 -39.74
C TYR A 596 -10.41 28.36 -40.96
N ALA A 597 -9.68 28.52 -42.07
CA ALA A 597 -9.81 27.66 -43.23
C ALA A 597 -9.19 26.28 -42.93
N THR A 598 -9.96 25.20 -43.13
CA THR A 598 -9.51 23.80 -42.95
C THR A 598 -8.57 23.37 -44.07
N THR A 599 -7.30 23.78 -44.03
CA THR A 599 -6.23 23.31 -44.92
C THR A 599 -5.14 22.50 -44.22
N ALA A 600 -5.16 22.41 -42.89
CA ALA A 600 -4.12 21.75 -42.11
C ALA A 600 -4.26 20.22 -42.09
N THR A 601 -3.20 19.51 -42.51
CA THR A 601 -3.01 18.07 -42.27
C THR A 601 -1.95 17.88 -41.18
N PHE A 602 -2.36 17.39 -40.00
CA PHE A 602 -1.45 17.09 -38.90
C PHE A 602 -0.59 15.85 -39.20
N LYS A 603 0.74 15.94 -38.99
CA LYS A 603 1.71 14.84 -39.10
C LYS A 603 2.55 14.77 -37.80
N PRO A 604 2.25 13.85 -36.86
CA PRO A 604 3.05 13.64 -35.66
C PRO A 604 4.41 12.98 -36.02
N LEU A 605 5.46 13.35 -35.28
CA LEU A 605 6.83 12.89 -35.50
C LEU A 605 7.14 11.49 -34.91
N THR A 606 6.29 10.94 -34.05
CA THR A 606 6.45 9.61 -33.43
C THR A 606 5.10 8.95 -33.15
N ILE A 607 5.04 7.61 -33.26
CA ILE A 607 3.85 6.76 -32.97
C ILE A 607 4.15 5.91 -31.72
N PRO A 608 3.38 6.03 -30.62
CA PRO A 608 3.55 5.16 -29.44
C PRO A 608 2.96 3.75 -29.66
N GLN A 609 3.57 2.72 -29.09
CA GLN A 609 3.02 1.35 -29.05
C GLN A 609 1.72 1.30 -28.22
N GLY A 610 0.69 0.58 -28.71
CA GLY A 610 -0.60 0.36 -28.02
C GLY A 610 -1.85 0.98 -28.67
N TRP A 611 -1.74 1.54 -29.88
CA TRP A 611 -2.82 2.23 -30.60
C TRP A 611 -3.57 1.30 -31.59
N GLU A 612 -4.11 0.16 -31.13
CA GLU A 612 -4.82 -0.81 -31.99
C GLU A 612 -6.36 -0.68 -31.98
N ASP A 613 -6.95 0.22 -31.19
CA ASP A 613 -8.41 0.45 -31.22
C ASP A 613 -8.84 1.22 -32.49
N GLU A 614 -9.58 0.54 -33.36
CA GLU A 614 -10.05 1.00 -34.68
C GLU A 614 -10.92 2.27 -34.67
N ASP A 615 -11.36 2.75 -33.50
CA ASP A 615 -12.14 3.99 -33.35
C ASP A 615 -11.28 5.26 -33.18
N VAL A 616 -9.95 5.14 -33.21
CA VAL A 616 -9.01 6.28 -33.17
C VAL A 616 -8.26 6.40 -34.50
N LEU A 617 -9.01 6.49 -35.60
CA LEU A 617 -8.44 6.94 -36.87
C LEU A 617 -8.22 8.46 -36.83
N ILE A 618 -6.96 8.86 -36.69
CA ILE A 618 -6.16 9.50 -37.76
C ILE A 618 -4.70 9.50 -37.28
N VAL A 619 -3.87 8.65 -37.88
CA VAL A 619 -2.67 9.01 -38.67
C VAL A 619 -2.01 7.72 -39.20
N GLY A 620 -1.86 7.64 -40.53
CA GLY A 620 -0.74 6.95 -41.17
C GLY A 620 -1.03 5.69 -41.99
N TYR A 621 -1.52 5.84 -43.22
CA TYR A 621 -1.06 5.02 -44.36
C TYR A 621 -0.96 5.90 -45.61
N THR A 622 0.05 5.61 -46.43
CA THR A 622 0.37 6.24 -47.72
C THR A 622 -0.51 5.77 -48.88
N GLU A 623 -1.71 5.26 -48.59
CA GLU A 623 -2.72 4.97 -49.60
C GLU A 623 -4.02 5.67 -49.19
N GLU A 624 -4.74 6.23 -50.16
CA GLU A 624 -6.01 6.92 -49.92
C GLU A 624 -6.89 6.09 -48.98
N PRO A 625 -7.33 6.64 -47.83
CA PRO A 625 -8.13 5.87 -46.90
C PRO A 625 -9.46 5.48 -47.57
N PRO A 626 -9.97 4.25 -47.38
CA PRO A 626 -11.29 3.88 -47.86
C PRO A 626 -12.30 4.90 -47.32
N ARG A 627 -13.14 5.42 -48.22
CA ARG A 627 -14.20 6.39 -47.94
C ARG A 627 -15.10 5.86 -46.82
N LYS A 628 -14.82 6.24 -45.57
CA LYS A 628 -15.74 6.38 -44.42
C LYS A 628 -14.93 6.69 -43.16
N ARG A 629 -14.53 7.95 -42.96
CA ARG A 629 -14.29 8.44 -41.59
C ARG A 629 -15.65 8.37 -40.88
N ARG A 630 -15.83 7.43 -39.95
CA ARG A 630 -16.98 7.48 -39.04
C ARG A 630 -16.74 8.71 -38.15
N LYS A 631 -17.46 9.80 -38.41
CA LYS A 631 -17.52 10.89 -37.43
C LYS A 631 -18.22 10.27 -36.23
N VAL A 632 -17.52 10.09 -35.11
CA VAL A 632 -18.16 9.81 -33.82
C VAL A 632 -19.13 10.96 -33.61
N ALA A 633 -20.43 10.66 -33.71
CA ALA A 633 -21.46 11.65 -33.45
C ALA A 633 -21.37 12.05 -31.97
N ASP A 634 -21.81 13.26 -31.63
CA ASP A 634 -21.84 13.69 -30.22
C ASP A 634 -22.67 12.70 -29.34
N GLU A 635 -23.59 11.96 -29.97
CA GLU A 635 -24.41 10.88 -29.39
C GLU A 635 -23.65 9.59 -29.03
N GLU A 636 -22.43 9.39 -29.54
CA GLU A 636 -21.61 8.19 -29.31
C GLU A 636 -20.47 8.44 -28.30
N GLN A 637 -20.41 9.61 -27.67
CA GLN A 637 -19.33 9.99 -26.75
C GLN A 637 -19.43 9.24 -25.41
N LEU A 638 -18.36 8.53 -25.03
CA LEU A 638 -18.28 7.80 -23.75
C LEU A 638 -17.85 8.73 -22.61
N VAL A 639 -18.47 8.57 -21.44
CA VAL A 639 -18.20 9.38 -20.23
C VAL A 639 -16.74 9.27 -19.80
N TRP A 640 -16.22 8.05 -19.67
CA TRP A 640 -14.84 7.83 -19.20
C TRP A 640 -13.81 8.40 -20.18
N ARG A 641 -14.10 8.40 -21.49
CA ARG A 641 -13.24 9.03 -22.51
C ARG A 641 -13.24 10.54 -22.36
N ALA A 642 -14.40 11.17 -22.19
CA ALA A 642 -14.50 12.61 -21.93
C ALA A 642 -13.71 13.02 -20.67
N ALA A 643 -13.84 12.25 -19.59
CA ALA A 643 -13.07 12.44 -18.37
C ALA A 643 -11.55 12.36 -18.61
N ARG A 644 -11.09 11.33 -19.34
CA ARG A 644 -9.67 11.10 -19.66
C ARG A 644 -9.09 12.19 -20.57
N SER A 645 -9.86 12.64 -21.56
CA SER A 645 -9.49 13.68 -22.52
C SER A 645 -9.28 15.05 -21.85
N SER A 646 -9.86 15.26 -20.67
CA SER A 646 -9.62 16.45 -19.85
C SER A 646 -8.33 16.34 -19.01
N GLY A 647 -7.61 15.22 -18.98
CA GLY A 647 -6.43 15.03 -18.11
C GLY A 647 -5.14 15.72 -18.56
N ALA A 648 -4.35 16.22 -17.60
CA ALA A 648 -3.12 17.02 -17.78
C ALA A 648 -2.03 16.36 -18.67
N PRO A 649 -1.62 16.99 -19.79
CA PRO A 649 -0.67 16.41 -20.75
C PRO A 649 0.79 16.43 -20.29
N THR A 650 1.13 17.23 -19.29
CA THR A 650 2.45 17.24 -18.65
C THR A 650 2.68 15.99 -17.79
N TYR A 651 1.60 15.27 -17.45
CA TYR A 651 1.60 14.10 -16.58
C TYR A 651 1.28 12.82 -17.33
N PHE A 652 0.32 12.88 -18.24
CA PHE A 652 -0.12 11.75 -19.03
C PHE A 652 0.10 12.00 -20.51
N ARG A 653 0.24 10.91 -21.27
CA ARG A 653 0.23 11.02 -22.73
C ARG A 653 -1.14 11.55 -23.23
N PRO A 654 -1.17 12.26 -24.37
CA PRO A 654 -2.41 12.69 -25.01
C PRO A 654 -3.38 11.54 -25.25
N MET A 655 -4.68 11.78 -25.09
CA MET A 655 -5.73 10.81 -25.39
C MET A 655 -6.27 11.04 -26.80
N GLY A 656 -5.72 10.32 -27.78
CA GLY A 656 -6.02 10.54 -29.20
C GLY A 656 -5.68 11.98 -29.62
N ARG A 657 -6.70 12.76 -30.00
CA ARG A 657 -6.57 14.16 -30.42
C ARG A 657 -6.73 15.21 -29.32
N PHE A 658 -6.96 14.77 -28.09
CA PHE A 658 -7.35 15.62 -26.97
C PHE A 658 -6.22 15.82 -25.96
N LEU A 659 -6.08 17.05 -25.48
CA LEU A 659 -5.27 17.46 -24.33
C LEU A 659 -6.15 18.09 -23.25
N ASP A 660 -5.61 18.26 -22.04
CA ASP A 660 -6.28 18.94 -20.93
C ASP A 660 -6.85 20.30 -21.34
N GLY A 661 -8.11 20.53 -20.97
CA GLY A 661 -8.78 21.82 -21.10
C GLY A 661 -8.06 22.94 -20.35
N GLY A 662 -7.21 22.63 -19.37
CA GLY A 662 -6.42 23.58 -18.60
C GLY A 662 -5.56 24.52 -19.43
N LEU A 663 -5.18 24.14 -20.66
CA LEU A 663 -4.41 25.00 -21.56
C LEU A 663 -5.21 26.18 -22.15
N LEU A 664 -6.54 26.08 -22.24
CA LEU A 664 -7.39 27.12 -22.83
C LEU A 664 -8.49 27.62 -21.87
N ALA A 665 -9.03 26.74 -21.03
CA ALA A 665 -10.20 26.96 -20.21
C ALA A 665 -10.05 26.31 -18.82
N ASN A 666 -8.94 26.54 -18.11
CA ASN A 666 -8.72 25.92 -16.79
C ASN A 666 -9.80 26.29 -15.76
N ASN A 667 -10.28 27.52 -15.83
CA ASN A 667 -11.52 27.96 -15.19
C ASN A 667 -12.61 28.03 -16.28
N PRO A 668 -13.56 27.09 -16.32
CA PRO A 668 -14.53 27.00 -17.42
C PRO A 668 -15.64 28.05 -17.34
N THR A 669 -15.60 29.00 -16.41
CA THR A 669 -16.74 29.90 -16.13
C THR A 669 -17.14 30.75 -17.32
N LEU A 670 -16.17 31.40 -17.98
CA LEU A 670 -16.45 32.25 -19.15
C LEU A 670 -16.94 31.44 -20.35
N ASP A 671 -16.34 30.26 -20.58
CA ASP A 671 -16.71 29.35 -21.66
C ASP A 671 -18.10 28.76 -21.43
N ALA A 672 -18.42 28.35 -20.20
CA ALA A 672 -19.72 27.85 -19.80
C ALA A 672 -20.83 28.91 -19.95
N MET A 673 -20.59 30.14 -19.50
CA MET A 673 -21.55 31.24 -19.71
C MET A 673 -21.78 31.52 -21.19
N SER A 674 -20.71 31.47 -22.00
CA SER A 674 -20.77 31.66 -23.45
C SER A 674 -21.58 30.55 -24.13
N GLU A 675 -21.36 29.29 -23.73
CA GLU A 675 -22.06 28.10 -24.22
C GLU A 675 -23.56 28.15 -23.85
N ILE A 676 -23.90 28.48 -22.60
CA ILE A 676 -25.29 28.60 -22.14
C ILE A 676 -26.01 29.72 -22.89
N HIS A 677 -25.34 30.85 -23.12
CA HIS A 677 -25.91 31.91 -23.95
C HIS A 677 -26.20 31.43 -25.38
N GLN A 678 -25.25 30.72 -25.99
CA GLN A 678 -25.41 30.16 -27.35
C GLN A 678 -26.53 29.13 -27.41
N TYR A 679 -26.61 28.24 -26.43
CA TYR A 679 -27.68 27.24 -26.29
C TYR A 679 -29.05 27.92 -26.19
N ASN A 680 -29.20 28.92 -25.33
CA ASN A 680 -30.43 29.70 -25.22
C ASN A 680 -30.77 30.43 -26.54
N LYS A 681 -29.77 30.96 -27.24
CA LYS A 681 -29.97 31.62 -28.54
C LYS A 681 -30.44 30.64 -29.61
N ALA A 682 -29.88 29.42 -29.65
CA ALA A 682 -30.30 28.35 -30.54
C ALA A 682 -31.77 27.96 -30.29
N LEU A 683 -32.14 27.75 -29.02
CA LEU A 683 -33.54 27.46 -28.65
C LEU A 683 -34.51 28.56 -29.09
N LYS A 684 -34.12 29.84 -28.99
CA LYS A 684 -34.94 30.95 -29.52
C LYS A 684 -35.10 30.88 -31.03
N ALA A 685 -34.02 30.59 -31.75
CA ALA A 685 -34.05 30.46 -33.21
C ALA A 685 -34.94 29.30 -33.68
N GLU A 686 -35.02 28.21 -32.90
CA GLU A 686 -35.88 27.05 -33.13
C GLU A 686 -37.35 27.27 -32.70
N GLY A 687 -37.71 28.46 -32.22
CA GLY A 687 -39.06 28.77 -31.73
C GLY A 687 -39.39 28.17 -30.35
N ARG A 688 -38.39 27.64 -29.64
CA ARG A 688 -38.50 27.02 -28.31
C ARG A 688 -38.20 28.01 -27.17
N GLU A 689 -38.59 29.27 -27.32
CA GLU A 689 -38.26 30.34 -26.36
C GLU A 689 -38.76 30.07 -24.94
N LYS A 690 -39.86 29.33 -24.78
CA LYS A 690 -40.41 28.93 -23.47
C LYS A 690 -39.49 28.03 -22.65
N GLU A 691 -38.53 27.37 -23.28
CA GLU A 691 -37.53 26.52 -22.62
C GLU A 691 -36.29 27.31 -22.17
N THR A 692 -36.14 28.56 -22.64
CA THR A 692 -34.98 29.39 -22.32
C THR A 692 -35.08 29.93 -20.92
N LYS A 693 -33.96 29.91 -20.20
CA LYS A 693 -33.85 30.41 -18.84
C LYS A 693 -32.63 31.30 -18.71
N LYS A 694 -32.80 32.42 -18.00
CA LYS A 694 -31.69 33.33 -17.66
C LYS A 694 -30.87 32.68 -16.53
N LEU A 695 -29.56 32.84 -16.56
CA LEU A 695 -28.70 32.50 -15.43
C LEU A 695 -29.02 33.43 -14.26
N GLY A 696 -29.28 32.87 -13.08
CA GLY A 696 -29.51 33.63 -11.85
C GLY A 696 -28.31 33.63 -10.92
N VAL A 697 -27.57 32.51 -10.90
CA VAL A 697 -26.42 32.31 -10.02
C VAL A 697 -25.33 31.55 -10.76
N VAL A 698 -24.09 31.99 -10.60
CA VAL A 698 -22.88 31.31 -11.06
C VAL A 698 -21.97 31.09 -9.86
N VAL A 699 -21.65 29.83 -9.58
CA VAL A 699 -20.71 29.43 -8.51
C VAL A 699 -19.48 28.85 -9.16
N SER A 700 -18.33 29.48 -8.96
CA SER A 700 -17.03 29.02 -9.44
C SER A 700 -16.16 28.58 -8.26
N LEU A 701 -15.72 27.32 -8.30
CA LEU A 701 -14.91 26.69 -7.27
C LEU A 701 -13.48 26.45 -7.78
N GLY A 702 -12.51 27.00 -7.05
CA GLY A 702 -11.08 26.88 -7.36
C GLY A 702 -10.38 25.78 -6.55
N THR A 703 -9.31 25.21 -7.12
CA THR A 703 -8.49 24.16 -6.50
C THR A 703 -7.43 24.69 -5.52
N GLY A 704 -7.66 25.90 -4.98
CA GLY A 704 -6.78 26.57 -4.02
C GLY A 704 -5.69 27.44 -4.67
N LYS A 705 -5.44 28.59 -4.05
CA LYS A 705 -4.44 29.57 -4.48
C LYS A 705 -3.08 29.27 -3.84
N PRO A 706 -2.00 29.06 -4.62
CA PRO A 706 -0.67 28.92 -4.05
C PRO A 706 -0.22 30.24 -3.40
N PRO A 707 0.75 30.20 -2.46
CA PRO A 707 1.36 31.42 -1.93
C PRO A 707 2.15 32.16 -3.01
N GLN A 708 2.19 33.49 -2.91
CA GLN A 708 2.99 34.30 -3.83
C GLN A 708 4.48 34.16 -3.50
N VAL A 709 5.29 33.73 -4.48
CA VAL A 709 6.74 33.55 -4.32
C VAL A 709 7.49 34.53 -5.23
N ALA A 710 8.58 35.12 -4.72
CA ALA A 710 9.44 35.99 -5.52
C ALA A 710 10.28 35.18 -6.52
N VAL A 711 10.27 35.60 -7.80
CA VAL A 711 11.11 34.98 -8.84
C VAL A 711 12.53 35.57 -8.77
N SER A 712 13.53 34.70 -8.62
CA SER A 712 14.92 35.08 -8.36
C SER A 712 15.73 35.47 -9.61
N SER A 713 15.32 35.03 -10.81
CA SER A 713 15.95 35.40 -12.08
C SER A 713 14.99 35.26 -13.26
N VAL A 714 14.85 36.31 -14.07
CA VAL A 714 14.07 36.32 -15.33
C VAL A 714 15.00 36.50 -16.54
N ASP A 715 16.32 36.49 -16.32
CA ASP A 715 17.30 36.86 -17.32
C ASP A 715 17.68 35.69 -18.24
N VAL A 716 17.35 35.81 -19.52
CA VAL A 716 17.60 34.80 -20.57
C VAL A 716 18.44 35.43 -21.69
N PHE A 717 19.67 35.85 -21.39
CA PHE A 717 20.62 36.26 -22.42
C PHE A 717 21.33 35.07 -23.10
N ARG A 718 21.74 35.28 -24.35
CA ARG A 718 22.56 34.35 -25.13
C ARG A 718 23.97 34.32 -24.53
N PRO A 719 24.42 33.19 -23.96
CA PRO A 719 25.55 33.18 -23.05
C PRO A 719 26.90 33.29 -23.76
N SER A 720 27.83 34.03 -23.18
CA SER A 720 29.22 34.20 -23.64
C SER A 720 30.20 33.27 -22.91
N ASN A 721 29.80 32.72 -21.75
CA ASN A 721 30.63 31.80 -20.96
C ASN A 721 29.83 30.63 -20.33
N PRO A 722 30.49 29.57 -19.83
CA PRO A 722 29.82 28.38 -19.27
C PRO A 722 28.99 28.61 -17.99
N LEU A 723 29.33 29.63 -17.18
CA LEU A 723 28.58 29.99 -15.97
C LEU A 723 27.30 30.80 -16.29
N GLU A 724 27.37 31.65 -17.32
CA GLU A 724 26.21 32.35 -17.92
C GLU A 724 25.29 31.37 -18.63
N LEU A 725 25.83 30.31 -19.23
CA LEU A 725 25.05 29.22 -19.82
C LEU A 725 24.18 28.56 -18.74
N ALA A 726 24.75 28.22 -17.57
CA ALA A 726 23.99 27.65 -16.46
C ALA A 726 22.89 28.60 -15.94
N LYS A 727 23.19 29.90 -15.80
CA LYS A 727 22.19 30.92 -15.41
C LYS A 727 21.09 31.10 -16.45
N SER A 728 21.44 31.10 -17.74
CA SER A 728 20.50 31.19 -18.86
C SER A 728 19.59 29.95 -18.94
N PHE A 729 20.12 28.75 -18.65
CA PHE A 729 19.30 27.53 -18.53
C PHE A 729 18.31 27.59 -17.36
N VAL A 730 18.74 28.10 -16.20
CA VAL A 730 17.84 28.30 -15.05
C VAL A 730 16.78 29.36 -15.38
N GLY A 731 17.17 30.50 -15.95
CA GLY A 731 16.25 31.56 -16.37
C GLY A 731 15.24 31.10 -17.42
N ALA A 732 15.68 30.32 -18.42
CA ALA A 732 14.80 29.77 -19.46
C ALA A 732 13.80 28.75 -18.89
N LYS A 733 14.21 27.95 -17.91
CA LYS A 733 13.33 27.01 -17.20
C LYS A 733 12.27 27.74 -16.38
N GLU A 734 12.67 28.76 -15.60
CA GLU A 734 11.73 29.57 -14.80
C GLU A 734 10.75 30.34 -15.70
N LEU A 735 11.22 30.91 -16.81
CA LEU A 735 10.36 31.57 -17.80
C LEU A 735 9.37 30.58 -18.44
N GLY A 736 9.83 29.37 -18.77
CA GLY A 736 8.98 28.30 -19.27
C GLY A 736 7.90 27.88 -18.26
N LYS A 737 8.25 27.75 -16.99
CA LYS A 737 7.28 27.48 -15.90
C LYS A 737 6.26 28.61 -15.82
N MET A 738 6.72 29.87 -15.80
CA MET A 738 5.86 31.05 -15.73
C MET A 738 4.87 31.12 -16.91
N LEU A 739 5.28 30.76 -18.13
CA LEU A 739 4.37 30.69 -19.28
C LEU A 739 3.27 29.65 -19.08
N VAL A 740 3.62 28.46 -18.58
CA VAL A 740 2.63 27.41 -18.28
C VAL A 740 1.69 27.88 -17.17
N ASP A 741 2.22 28.49 -16.11
CA ASP A 741 1.42 29.04 -15.01
C ASP A 741 0.44 30.13 -15.51
N CYS A 742 0.88 31.03 -16.40
CA CYS A 742 0.00 32.02 -17.01
C CYS A 742 -1.07 31.40 -17.91
N CYS A 743 -0.74 30.36 -18.68
CA CYS A 743 -1.70 29.67 -19.55
C CYS A 743 -2.73 28.85 -18.76
N THR A 744 -2.36 28.40 -17.57
CA THR A 744 -3.20 27.52 -16.73
C THR A 744 -3.75 28.23 -15.50
N ASP A 745 -3.60 29.55 -15.38
CA ASP A 745 -4.14 30.32 -14.26
C ASP A 745 -5.68 30.27 -14.25
N SER A 746 -6.24 29.92 -13.08
CA SER A 746 -7.68 29.79 -12.86
C SER A 746 -8.27 30.87 -11.95
N ASP A 747 -7.44 31.58 -11.18
CA ASP A 747 -7.89 32.53 -10.14
C ASP A 747 -7.64 34.01 -10.50
N GLY A 748 -6.74 34.31 -11.45
CA GLY A 748 -6.43 35.68 -11.86
C GLY A 748 -7.49 36.29 -12.77
N CYS A 749 -7.08 36.78 -13.95
CA CYS A 749 -7.94 37.60 -14.82
C CYS A 749 -9.26 36.92 -15.25
N ALA A 750 -9.32 35.58 -15.25
CA ALA A 750 -10.54 34.85 -15.55
C ALA A 750 -11.67 35.17 -14.55
N VAL A 751 -11.33 35.29 -13.25
CA VAL A 751 -12.28 35.62 -12.17
C VAL A 751 -12.76 37.05 -12.29
N ASP A 752 -11.86 38.01 -12.53
CA ASP A 752 -12.21 39.43 -12.70
C ASP A 752 -13.18 39.62 -13.87
N ARG A 753 -12.87 38.98 -15.00
CA ARG A 753 -13.74 39.00 -16.19
C ARG A 753 -15.10 38.38 -15.87
N ALA A 754 -15.13 37.18 -15.29
CA ALA A 754 -16.39 36.51 -14.96
C ALA A 754 -17.25 37.34 -14.02
N THR A 755 -16.64 37.99 -13.02
CA THR A 755 -17.31 38.90 -12.08
C THR A 755 -17.95 40.07 -12.82
N ALA A 756 -17.18 40.83 -13.60
CA ALA A 756 -17.67 41.99 -14.34
C ALA A 756 -18.79 41.61 -15.33
N TRP A 757 -18.64 40.50 -16.04
CA TRP A 757 -19.66 40.02 -16.98
C TRP A 757 -20.93 39.57 -16.26
N CYS A 758 -20.83 38.91 -15.09
CA CYS A 758 -21.99 38.54 -14.29
C CYS A 758 -22.75 39.76 -13.76
N GLU A 759 -22.03 40.79 -13.29
CA GLU A 759 -22.61 42.07 -12.87
C GLU A 759 -23.36 42.75 -14.02
N MET A 760 -22.78 42.75 -15.23
CA MET A 760 -23.43 43.32 -16.42
C MET A 760 -24.75 42.64 -16.81
N ILE A 761 -24.92 41.35 -16.50
CA ILE A 761 -26.13 40.59 -16.84
C ILE A 761 -27.06 40.38 -15.63
N ASP A 762 -26.85 41.11 -14.52
CA ASP A 762 -27.58 40.96 -13.25
C ASP A 762 -27.62 39.50 -12.75
N THR A 763 -26.48 38.82 -12.77
CA THR A 763 -26.31 37.44 -12.26
C THR A 763 -25.38 37.45 -11.07
N VAL A 764 -25.72 36.73 -10.00
CA VAL A 764 -24.87 36.68 -8.81
C VAL A 764 -23.71 35.73 -9.05
N TYR A 765 -22.48 36.22 -8.86
CA TYR A 765 -21.26 35.43 -9.01
C TYR A 765 -20.61 35.14 -7.66
N TYR A 766 -20.33 33.87 -7.38
CA TYR A 766 -19.60 33.42 -6.20
C TYR A 766 -18.31 32.73 -6.64
N ARG A 767 -17.16 33.29 -6.23
CA ARG A 767 -15.84 32.63 -6.34
C ARG A 767 -15.41 32.12 -4.97
N LEU A 768 -15.23 30.81 -4.84
CA LEU A 768 -14.64 30.19 -3.65
C LEU A 768 -13.33 29.51 -4.03
N SER A 769 -12.24 29.96 -3.42
CA SER A 769 -10.90 29.38 -3.61
C SER A 769 -10.06 29.72 -2.37
N PRO A 770 -9.67 28.73 -1.55
CA PRO A 770 -8.90 28.97 -0.33
C PRO A 770 -7.47 29.42 -0.65
N GLN A 771 -6.86 30.18 0.25
CA GLN A 771 -5.43 30.47 0.19
C GLN A 771 -4.67 29.32 0.84
N LEU A 772 -3.76 28.70 0.09
CA LEU A 772 -2.92 27.62 0.59
C LEU A 772 -1.62 28.17 1.18
N SER A 773 -1.09 27.51 2.21
CA SER A 773 0.18 27.90 2.85
C SER A 773 1.41 27.52 2.03
N GLN A 774 1.29 26.50 1.19
CA GLN A 774 2.37 25.95 0.36
C GLN A 774 1.88 25.60 -1.06
N GLU A 775 2.83 25.49 -1.99
CA GLU A 775 2.54 25.03 -3.36
C GLU A 775 2.34 23.51 -3.35
N VAL A 776 1.09 23.06 -3.50
CA VAL A 776 0.75 21.65 -3.67
C VAL A 776 0.80 21.28 -5.16
N LEU A 777 1.60 20.27 -5.51
CA LEU A 777 1.76 19.81 -6.88
C LEU A 777 0.51 19.04 -7.38
N LEU A 778 0.34 18.98 -8.70
CA LEU A 778 -0.83 18.34 -9.33
C LEU A 778 -0.87 16.82 -9.13
N ASP A 779 0.27 16.19 -8.87
CA ASP A 779 0.48 14.75 -8.62
C ASP A 779 0.98 14.48 -7.18
N GLU A 780 0.65 15.35 -6.22
CA GLU A 780 1.00 15.13 -4.82
C GLU A 780 0.42 13.81 -4.30
N VAL A 781 1.27 13.01 -3.64
CA VAL A 781 0.92 11.68 -3.11
C VAL A 781 0.98 11.60 -1.59
N SER A 782 1.59 12.58 -0.93
CA SER A 782 1.71 12.64 0.52
C SER A 782 0.36 12.87 1.18
N ASP A 783 -0.08 11.91 1.99
CA ASP A 783 -1.34 12.01 2.73
C ASP A 783 -1.33 13.20 3.69
N ALA A 784 -0.20 13.48 4.34
CA ALA A 784 -0.07 14.62 5.24
C ALA A 784 -0.25 15.95 4.52
N ALA A 785 0.40 16.15 3.37
CA ALA A 785 0.28 17.40 2.61
C ALA A 785 -1.15 17.62 2.08
N LEU A 786 -1.81 16.56 1.63
CA LEU A 786 -3.20 16.62 1.17
C LEU A 786 -4.18 16.86 2.32
N VAL A 787 -3.94 16.25 3.48
CA VAL A 787 -4.74 16.51 4.71
C VAL A 787 -4.57 17.94 5.16
N ASP A 788 -3.36 18.49 5.17
CA ASP A 788 -3.11 19.89 5.52
C ASP A 788 -3.82 20.85 4.55
N MET A 789 -3.76 20.58 3.25
CA MET A 789 -4.48 21.36 2.24
C MET A 789 -6.00 21.33 2.46
N MET A 790 -6.57 20.16 2.76
CA MET A 790 -8.00 20.04 3.09
C MET A 790 -8.33 20.72 4.42
N TRP A 791 -7.43 20.67 5.39
CA TRP A 791 -7.57 21.34 6.67
C TRP A 791 -7.62 22.86 6.48
N GLU A 792 -6.71 23.44 5.70
CA GLU A 792 -6.74 24.87 5.32
C GLU A 792 -8.02 25.25 4.60
N THR A 793 -8.53 24.35 3.75
CA THR A 793 -9.83 24.53 3.09
C THR A 793 -10.97 24.56 4.11
N GLN A 794 -10.95 23.68 5.12
CA GLN A 794 -11.93 23.68 6.21
C GLN A 794 -11.90 24.99 7.01
N MET A 795 -10.71 25.50 7.30
CA MET A 795 -10.51 26.79 7.97
C MET A 795 -11.10 27.94 7.16
N TYR A 796 -10.80 27.99 5.86
CA TYR A 796 -11.37 28.97 4.94
C TYR A 796 -12.91 28.92 4.90
N LEU A 797 -13.48 27.72 4.88
CA LEU A 797 -14.94 27.52 4.87
C LEU A 797 -15.58 28.01 6.17
N TYR A 798 -14.91 27.81 7.32
CA TYR A 798 -15.38 28.35 8.59
C TYR A 798 -15.39 29.88 8.60
N GLU A 799 -14.33 30.52 8.10
CA GLU A 799 -14.27 31.98 7.95
C GLU A 799 -15.36 32.51 7.00
N LYS A 800 -15.70 31.74 5.95
CA LYS A 800 -16.70 32.08 4.95
C LYS A 800 -18.10 31.49 5.21
N ARG A 801 -18.37 30.98 6.41
CA ARG A 801 -19.64 30.32 6.75
C ARG A 801 -20.89 31.14 6.45
N GLU A 802 -20.87 32.46 6.69
CA GLU A 802 -22.01 33.33 6.41
C GLU A 802 -22.26 33.47 4.91
N SER A 803 -21.18 33.53 4.12
CA SER A 803 -21.26 33.56 2.66
C SER A 803 -21.81 32.25 2.11
N LEU A 804 -21.37 31.10 2.65
CA LEU A 804 -21.89 29.77 2.29
C LEU A 804 -23.37 29.62 2.64
N GLN A 805 -23.79 30.08 3.82
CA GLN A 805 -25.20 30.07 4.22
C GLN A 805 -26.07 30.95 3.33
N SER A 806 -25.56 32.11 2.92
CA SER A 806 -26.24 33.00 1.97
C SER A 806 -26.38 32.33 0.60
N LEU A 807 -25.29 31.70 0.11
CA LEU A 807 -25.29 30.95 -1.15
C LEU A 807 -26.27 29.78 -1.12
N ALA A 808 -26.27 28.97 -0.06
CA ALA A 808 -27.18 27.84 0.10
C ALA A 808 -28.65 28.30 0.04
N LYS A 809 -29.00 29.38 0.75
CA LYS A 809 -30.34 29.98 0.69
C LYS A 809 -30.70 30.46 -0.72
N LEU A 810 -29.76 31.08 -1.43
CA LEU A 810 -29.96 31.56 -2.80
C LEU A 810 -30.22 30.39 -3.78
N LEU A 811 -29.53 29.27 -3.60
CA LEU A 811 -29.68 28.07 -4.43
C LEU A 811 -31.02 27.34 -4.19
N LEU A 812 -31.57 27.46 -2.98
CA LEU A 812 -32.85 26.85 -2.58
C LEU A 812 -34.08 27.70 -2.93
N ASN A 813 -33.97 29.03 -2.92
CA ASN A 813 -35.11 29.94 -3.01
C ASN A 813 -35.47 30.41 -4.44
N ASN A 814 -34.65 30.12 -5.46
CA ASN A 814 -34.78 30.65 -6.83
C ASN A 814 -35.21 29.65 -7.88
#